data_AF-A0AAD5M5S2-F1
#
_entry.id   AF-A0AAD5M5S2-F1
#
_cell.length_a   1.000
_cell.length_b   1.000
_cell.length_c   1.000
_cell.angle_alpha   90.00
_cell.angle_beta   90.00
_cell.angle_gamma   90.00
#
_symmetry.space_group_name_H-M   'P 1'
#
loop_
_entity.id
_entity.type
_entity.pdbx_description
1 polymer ?
#
loop_
_entity_poly.entity_id
_entity_poly.type
_entity_poly.pdbx_seq_one_letter_code
_entity_poly.pdbx_strand_id
1 'polypeptide(L)'
;MADSRRGPSHIIDHVFVGSRADAKDKERLLELGITHILNVTPTKTADPVAGVANFFEKDKCFVYSRCAVMDNRAENLAPLFSGCIAFIEQAKFYGMSRSVSMVMAYLMQNHSMGYDDALALVKRQRPVAQPNAGFEAQLRAFAERVSRSRERAQPNAQRPTAKRRAIGPSRPPTSIDDEPTRKPISRASDMAAAAAVRIIQQALGLPPPADLLQVHGNQEQDDPVAISIVSAARTGDVTRFERAVGRLVEAKTDPCVVDHELNHAAKVAAMRGHSDIVRRVVSQHGPHLLMAPVMDAVARRGDLSLLQWLFERRADRPISVLVPATRAAAEGGHVPVLEWIMSVLGRGEFPREAMADAVDRGHVPAAQWFKDHGLHTGVVLHAYVPILAGHVDMVKWLRENQLGVFDSMAIAASYQGGHLPLIQLFLDEDLIERSPLLTSATMWSGHWELSQYFDVVVGVGCPYMTLWGAARLGRIDLCSRLLERYPEFATQTMNLDHACEAGDVAVLEWIDKHLGEHATFSKMGVVIAARGGHLPVVQWLHQRVLTPWSKEIMDVAAEEGHLALLQWLHEHRSEGCSKKAMDSAAAKNQHHVVQWLHTNRSEGCTTRAMNDAAAAGHLEMLQWLHANRDEGCTVNAMNRAAGNGHLAVLQFLHANRAEGCTSEAMRLAAANGHLDVLIWLHEHRSEQWTPETVDSAAANGHLAIVKWLLSCRPEGFTSRALRQAELHKHVEICALLRRHER
;
A
#
# COMPACT_ATOMS: atom_id res chain seq x y z
N MET A 1 -7.86 31.87 -26.33
CA MET A 1 -9.10 31.11 -26.57
C MET A 1 -8.76 29.93 -27.46
N ALA A 2 -9.20 28.71 -27.13
CA ALA A 2 -9.06 27.53 -27.99
C ALA A 2 -10.25 26.59 -27.77
N ASP A 3 -10.81 26.14 -28.88
CA ASP A 3 -12.03 25.33 -29.07
C ASP A 3 -12.39 24.34 -27.93
N SER A 4 -13.38 24.69 -27.10
CA SER A 4 -13.95 23.86 -26.04
C SER A 4 -15.12 22.96 -26.50
N ARG A 5 -15.20 22.62 -27.79
CA ARG A 5 -16.28 21.81 -28.37
C ARG A 5 -15.83 20.56 -29.14
N ARG A 6 -14.54 20.22 -29.13
CA ARG A 6 -14.03 18.96 -29.72
C ARG A 6 -14.02 17.86 -28.68
N GLY A 7 -14.82 16.83 -28.92
CA GLY A 7 -14.77 15.55 -28.19
C GLY A 7 -13.53 14.70 -28.57
N PRO A 8 -13.52 13.40 -28.23
CA PRO A 8 -12.46 12.47 -28.66
C PRO A 8 -12.20 12.54 -30.17
N SER A 9 -10.93 12.70 -30.54
CA SER A 9 -10.49 12.67 -31.93
C SER A 9 -10.42 11.23 -32.43
N HIS A 10 -11.23 10.89 -33.42
CA HIS A 10 -11.14 9.62 -34.14
C HIS A 10 -9.84 9.58 -34.96
N ILE A 11 -9.06 8.51 -34.81
CA ILE A 11 -7.76 8.35 -35.48
C ILE A 11 -7.87 7.34 -36.62
N ILE A 12 -8.34 6.13 -36.30
CA ILE A 12 -8.63 5.02 -37.22
C ILE A 12 -9.77 4.20 -36.62
N ASP A 13 -10.36 3.29 -37.39
CA ASP A 13 -11.48 2.44 -36.97
C ASP A 13 -11.31 1.87 -35.55
N HIS A 14 -12.27 2.19 -34.69
CA HIS A 14 -12.32 1.81 -33.26
C HIS A 14 -11.19 2.37 -32.37
N VAL A 15 -10.42 3.37 -32.82
CA VAL A 15 -9.36 4.04 -32.04
C VAL A 15 -9.61 5.55 -31.97
N PHE A 16 -9.82 6.04 -30.75
CA PHE A 16 -10.01 7.45 -30.43
C PHE A 16 -8.94 7.93 -29.44
N VAL A 17 -8.55 9.20 -29.54
CA VAL A 17 -7.67 9.89 -28.58
C VAL A 17 -8.44 11.07 -27.99
N GLY A 18 -8.54 11.14 -26.66
CA GLY A 18 -9.31 12.15 -25.93
C GLY A 18 -8.53 12.74 -24.75
N SER A 19 -8.97 13.89 -24.28
CA SER A 19 -8.40 14.62 -23.16
C SER A 19 -8.97 14.18 -21.80
N ARG A 20 -8.43 14.78 -20.72
CA ARG A 20 -8.98 14.69 -19.35
C ARG A 20 -10.42 15.20 -19.22
N ALA A 21 -10.91 16.02 -20.14
CA ALA A 21 -12.32 16.44 -20.17
C ALA A 21 -13.19 15.32 -20.75
N ASP A 22 -12.80 14.78 -21.91
CA ASP A 22 -13.51 13.71 -22.61
C ASP A 22 -13.59 12.42 -21.78
N ALA A 23 -12.52 12.09 -21.07
CA ALA A 23 -12.47 10.93 -20.17
C ALA A 23 -13.49 11.01 -19.00
N LYS A 24 -14.10 12.18 -18.74
CA LYS A 24 -15.19 12.38 -17.77
C LYS A 24 -16.59 12.35 -18.38
N ASP A 25 -16.72 12.41 -19.70
CA ASP A 25 -18.03 12.47 -20.35
C ASP A 25 -18.55 11.07 -20.63
N LYS A 26 -19.24 10.49 -19.63
CA LYS A 26 -19.77 9.13 -19.72
C LYS A 26 -20.73 8.97 -20.89
N GLU A 27 -21.59 9.95 -21.11
CA GLU A 27 -22.62 9.90 -22.15
C GLU A 27 -21.94 9.92 -23.51
N ARG A 28 -21.00 10.84 -23.74
CA ARG A 28 -20.28 10.93 -25.02
C ARG A 28 -19.39 9.70 -25.31
N LEU A 29 -18.79 9.09 -24.30
CA LEU A 29 -18.03 7.84 -24.46
C LEU A 29 -18.93 6.67 -24.89
N LEU A 30 -20.16 6.59 -24.35
CA LEU A 30 -21.14 5.57 -24.73
C LEU A 30 -21.75 5.83 -26.12
N GLU A 31 -22.04 7.08 -26.48
CA GLU A 31 -22.47 7.46 -27.84
C GLU A 31 -21.45 7.05 -28.91
N LEU A 32 -20.15 7.16 -28.61
CA LEU A 32 -19.05 6.75 -29.50
C LEU A 32 -18.76 5.24 -29.45
N GLY A 33 -19.52 4.46 -28.67
CA GLY A 33 -19.36 3.01 -28.56
C GLY A 33 -18.07 2.55 -27.86
N ILE A 34 -17.42 3.43 -27.10
CA ILE A 34 -16.14 3.15 -26.44
C ILE A 34 -16.38 2.26 -25.23
N THR A 35 -15.77 1.07 -25.23
CA THR A 35 -15.90 0.06 -24.15
C THR A 35 -14.58 -0.28 -23.46
N HIS A 36 -13.45 0.17 -24.02
CA HIS A 36 -12.11 -0.07 -23.50
C HIS A 36 -11.36 1.27 -23.46
N ILE A 37 -10.77 1.61 -22.33
CA ILE A 37 -10.11 2.90 -22.10
C ILE A 37 -8.68 2.67 -21.62
N LEU A 38 -7.71 3.01 -22.47
CA LEU A 38 -6.30 3.01 -22.15
C LEU A 38 -5.94 4.39 -21.54
N ASN A 39 -5.62 4.43 -20.25
CA ASN A 39 -5.22 5.64 -19.56
C ASN A 39 -3.68 5.72 -19.48
N VAL A 40 -3.07 6.56 -20.31
CA VAL A 40 -1.61 6.75 -20.41
C VAL A 40 -1.16 7.94 -19.54
N THR A 41 -1.55 7.95 -18.26
CA THR A 41 -1.21 9.01 -17.29
C THR A 41 -0.92 8.41 -15.91
N PRO A 42 -0.14 9.09 -15.03
CA PRO A 42 0.11 8.61 -13.68
C PRO A 42 -1.19 8.59 -12.86
N THR A 43 -1.21 7.81 -11.78
CA THR A 43 -2.30 7.93 -10.80
C THR A 43 -2.21 9.29 -10.11
N LYS A 44 -3.35 9.83 -9.66
CA LYS A 44 -3.38 11.07 -8.85
C LYS A 44 -2.59 11.00 -7.54
N THR A 45 -2.23 9.80 -7.10
CA THR A 45 -1.38 9.52 -5.95
C THR A 45 0.11 9.55 -6.27
N ALA A 46 0.49 9.41 -7.55
CA ALA A 46 1.87 9.54 -8.02
C ALA A 46 2.15 10.96 -8.56
N ASP A 47 1.19 11.56 -9.28
CA ASP A 47 1.24 12.97 -9.70
C ASP A 47 -0.14 13.63 -9.50
N PRO A 48 -0.28 14.56 -8.53
CA PRO A 48 -1.53 15.28 -8.28
C PRO A 48 -1.96 16.27 -9.41
N VAL A 49 -1.01 16.70 -10.24
CA VAL A 49 -1.15 17.72 -11.29
C VAL A 49 -1.51 17.05 -12.61
N ALA A 50 -0.60 16.23 -13.15
CA ALA A 50 -0.78 15.54 -14.43
C ALA A 50 -1.74 14.34 -14.34
N GLY A 51 -1.81 13.67 -13.19
CA GLY A 51 -2.53 12.40 -13.04
C GLY A 51 -4.03 12.46 -13.32
N VAL A 52 -4.50 11.56 -14.20
CA VAL A 52 -5.92 11.41 -14.55
C VAL A 52 -6.49 10.13 -13.96
N ALA A 53 -7.60 10.24 -13.23
CA ALA A 53 -8.29 9.10 -12.62
C ALA A 53 -9.05 8.28 -13.68
N ASN A 54 -9.28 7.00 -13.40
CA ASN A 54 -10.18 6.17 -14.19
C ASN A 54 -11.62 6.46 -13.72
N PHE A 55 -12.28 7.43 -14.36
CA PHE A 55 -13.52 8.01 -13.82
C PHE A 55 -14.69 7.02 -13.68
N PHE A 56 -14.69 5.92 -14.45
CA PHE A 56 -15.75 4.91 -14.45
C PHE A 56 -15.23 3.50 -14.13
N GLU A 57 -14.15 3.38 -13.35
CA GLU A 57 -13.46 2.10 -13.05
C GLU A 57 -14.31 1.06 -12.31
N LYS A 58 -15.39 1.50 -11.62
CA LYS A 58 -16.37 0.62 -10.98
C LYS A 58 -17.55 0.25 -11.89
N ASP A 59 -17.58 0.76 -13.12
CA ASP A 59 -18.68 0.58 -14.08
C ASP A 59 -18.36 -0.53 -15.07
N LYS A 60 -19.24 -1.54 -15.15
CA LYS A 60 -19.03 -2.73 -16.00
C LYS A 60 -19.13 -2.43 -17.50
N CYS A 61 -19.53 -1.22 -17.90
CA CYS A 61 -19.51 -0.78 -19.30
C CYS A 61 -18.11 -0.46 -19.83
N PHE A 62 -17.11 -0.22 -18.97
CA PHE A 62 -15.75 0.18 -19.39
C PHE A 62 -14.67 -0.74 -18.81
N VAL A 63 -13.87 -1.36 -19.68
CA VAL A 63 -12.62 -2.03 -19.30
C VAL A 63 -11.50 -1.00 -19.32
N TYR A 64 -10.82 -0.80 -18.18
CA TYR A 64 -9.66 0.09 -18.10
C TYR A 64 -8.33 -0.68 -18.16
N SER A 65 -7.33 -0.05 -18.77
CA SER A 65 -5.91 -0.38 -18.57
C SER A 65 -5.15 0.92 -18.33
N ARG A 66 -4.14 0.90 -17.45
CA ARG A 66 -3.32 2.07 -17.12
C ARG A 66 -1.86 1.82 -17.44
N CYS A 67 -1.36 2.52 -18.47
CA CYS A 67 0.07 2.63 -18.73
C CYS A 67 0.55 3.92 -18.04
N ALA A 68 0.95 3.85 -16.76
CA ALA A 68 1.34 5.04 -16.00
C ALA A 68 2.66 5.62 -16.56
N VAL A 69 2.57 6.83 -17.13
CA VAL A 69 3.62 7.49 -17.92
C VAL A 69 3.71 8.94 -17.49
N MET A 70 4.89 9.39 -17.05
CA MET A 70 5.15 10.79 -16.72
C MET A 70 5.44 11.62 -17.98
N ASP A 71 4.83 12.80 -18.10
CA ASP A 71 5.03 13.70 -19.25
C ASP A 71 6.35 14.48 -19.13
N ASN A 72 7.47 13.78 -19.37
CA ASN A 72 8.82 14.33 -19.31
C ASN A 72 9.77 13.68 -20.34
N ARG A 73 10.91 14.31 -20.62
CA ARG A 73 11.85 13.90 -21.68
C ARG A 73 12.72 12.68 -21.37
N ALA A 74 12.75 12.20 -20.13
CA ALA A 74 13.51 11.02 -19.70
C ALA A 74 12.66 9.74 -19.61
N GLU A 75 11.33 9.86 -19.75
CA GLU A 75 10.42 8.72 -19.65
C GLU A 75 10.54 7.77 -20.86
N ASN A 76 10.96 6.52 -20.62
CA ASN A 76 11.08 5.53 -21.69
C ASN A 76 9.76 4.79 -21.90
N LEU A 77 9.05 5.11 -22.99
CA LEU A 77 7.77 4.49 -23.35
C LEU A 77 7.90 3.08 -23.95
N ALA A 78 9.09 2.70 -24.44
CA ALA A 78 9.28 1.48 -25.22
C ALA A 78 8.87 0.17 -24.50
N PRO A 79 9.16 -0.02 -23.18
CA PRO A 79 8.73 -1.22 -22.46
C PRO A 79 7.21 -1.35 -22.31
N LEU A 80 6.46 -0.25 -22.45
CA LEU A 80 5.01 -0.22 -22.28
C LEU A 80 4.26 -0.54 -23.57
N PHE A 81 4.86 -0.24 -24.74
CA PHE A 81 4.19 -0.38 -26.04
C PHE A 81 3.58 -1.76 -26.27
N SER A 82 4.28 -2.85 -25.95
CA SER A 82 3.78 -4.21 -26.13
C SER A 82 2.48 -4.47 -25.34
N GLY A 83 2.42 -4.06 -24.07
CA GLY A 83 1.25 -4.19 -23.22
C GLY A 83 0.09 -3.26 -23.62
N CYS A 84 0.38 -1.99 -23.90
CA CYS A 84 -0.65 -1.03 -24.31
C CYS A 84 -1.22 -1.39 -25.71
N ILE A 85 -0.41 -1.91 -26.65
CA ILE A 85 -0.86 -2.44 -27.95
C ILE A 85 -1.71 -3.70 -27.76
N ALA A 86 -1.26 -4.68 -26.95
CA ALA A 86 -2.02 -5.90 -26.70
C ALA A 86 -3.42 -5.61 -26.12
N PHE A 87 -3.56 -4.57 -25.30
CA PHE A 87 -4.86 -4.10 -24.81
C PHE A 87 -5.73 -3.46 -25.90
N ILE A 88 -5.16 -2.63 -26.77
CA ILE A 88 -5.87 -2.05 -27.93
C ILE A 88 -6.35 -3.14 -28.89
N GLU A 89 -5.52 -4.15 -29.16
CA GLU A 89 -5.95 -5.32 -29.94
C GLU A 89 -7.02 -6.12 -29.21
N GLN A 90 -6.87 -6.38 -27.90
CA GLN A 90 -7.91 -7.07 -27.11
C GLN A 90 -9.28 -6.37 -27.22
N ALA A 91 -9.32 -5.04 -27.24
CA ALA A 91 -10.54 -4.26 -27.47
C ALA A 91 -11.14 -4.51 -28.86
N LYS A 92 -10.33 -4.54 -29.92
CA LYS A 92 -10.77 -4.89 -31.29
C LYS A 92 -11.28 -6.33 -31.38
N PHE A 93 -10.62 -7.28 -30.73
CA PHE A 93 -11.01 -8.70 -30.69
C PHE A 93 -12.18 -9.00 -29.74
N TYR A 94 -12.61 -8.05 -28.90
CA TYR A 94 -13.80 -8.22 -28.07
C TYR A 94 -15.06 -8.34 -28.94
N GLY A 95 -15.89 -9.33 -28.60
CA GLY A 95 -17.09 -9.66 -29.37
C GLY A 95 -16.85 -10.37 -30.71
N MET A 96 -15.61 -10.70 -31.09
CA MET A 96 -15.31 -11.40 -32.35
C MET A 96 -15.28 -12.93 -32.21
N SER A 97 -15.08 -13.43 -30.98
CA SER A 97 -14.87 -14.86 -30.70
C SER A 97 -15.92 -15.42 -29.73
N ARG A 98 -16.01 -14.93 -28.49
CA ARG A 98 -16.91 -15.48 -27.44
C ARG A 98 -18.40 -15.31 -27.74
N SER A 99 -18.86 -14.08 -27.99
CA SER A 99 -20.28 -13.82 -28.32
C SER A 99 -20.68 -14.42 -29.67
N VAL A 100 -19.80 -14.32 -30.68
CA VAL A 100 -19.95 -15.00 -31.97
C VAL A 100 -20.17 -16.51 -31.78
N SER A 101 -19.40 -17.15 -30.90
CA SER A 101 -19.57 -18.58 -30.59
C SER A 101 -20.96 -18.88 -30.00
N MET A 102 -21.43 -18.06 -29.05
CA MET A 102 -22.77 -18.24 -28.45
C MET A 102 -23.91 -18.02 -29.47
N VAL A 103 -23.78 -17.01 -30.34
CA VAL A 103 -24.75 -16.76 -31.43
C VAL A 103 -24.75 -17.89 -32.45
N MET A 104 -23.57 -18.40 -32.83
CA MET A 104 -23.48 -19.56 -33.72
C MET A 104 -24.10 -20.82 -33.10
N ALA A 105 -23.85 -21.10 -31.81
CA ALA A 105 -24.47 -22.22 -31.11
C ALA A 105 -26.01 -22.10 -31.08
N TYR A 106 -26.54 -20.90 -30.82
CA TYR A 106 -27.97 -20.62 -30.90
C TYR A 106 -28.54 -20.88 -32.31
N LEU A 107 -27.86 -20.44 -33.38
CA LEU A 107 -28.27 -20.68 -34.77
C LEU A 107 -28.28 -22.18 -35.12
N MET A 108 -27.29 -22.95 -34.67
CA MET A 108 -27.27 -24.41 -34.86
C MET A 108 -28.43 -25.10 -34.13
N GLN A 109 -28.70 -24.71 -32.87
CA GLN A 109 -29.72 -25.31 -32.02
C GLN A 109 -31.16 -24.96 -32.46
N ASN A 110 -31.42 -23.70 -32.82
CA ASN A 110 -32.78 -23.19 -33.05
C ASN A 110 -33.15 -23.01 -34.53
N HIS A 111 -32.17 -22.79 -35.41
CA HIS A 111 -32.40 -22.48 -36.84
C HIS A 111 -31.86 -23.56 -37.80
N SER A 112 -31.48 -24.72 -37.28
CA SER A 112 -31.05 -25.91 -38.03
C SER A 112 -29.86 -25.73 -38.98
N MET A 113 -28.99 -24.75 -38.68
CA MET A 113 -27.78 -24.47 -39.47
C MET A 113 -26.62 -25.39 -39.10
N GLY A 114 -25.74 -25.69 -40.06
CA GLY A 114 -24.42 -26.27 -39.78
C GLY A 114 -23.46 -25.25 -39.16
N TYR A 115 -22.29 -25.70 -38.71
CA TYR A 115 -21.25 -24.79 -38.17
C TYR A 115 -20.85 -23.74 -39.21
N ASP A 116 -20.54 -24.18 -40.44
CA ASP A 116 -20.03 -23.30 -41.48
C ASP A 116 -21.12 -22.38 -42.06
N ASP A 117 -22.40 -22.81 -42.09
CA ASP A 117 -23.55 -21.96 -42.43
C ASP A 117 -23.78 -20.88 -41.37
N ALA A 118 -23.74 -21.25 -40.09
CA ALA A 118 -23.87 -20.31 -38.98
C ALA A 118 -22.70 -19.30 -38.98
N LEU A 119 -21.47 -19.76 -39.26
CA LEU A 119 -20.30 -18.89 -39.41
C LEU A 119 -20.45 -17.96 -40.62
N ALA A 120 -20.92 -18.45 -41.76
CA ALA A 120 -21.13 -17.65 -42.96
C ALA A 120 -22.23 -16.60 -42.77
N LEU A 121 -23.35 -16.95 -42.13
CA LEU A 121 -24.43 -16.01 -41.82
C LEU A 121 -23.98 -14.92 -40.83
N VAL A 122 -23.25 -15.30 -39.77
CA VAL A 122 -22.70 -14.34 -38.82
C VAL A 122 -21.63 -13.47 -39.49
N LYS A 123 -20.75 -14.03 -40.34
CA LYS A 123 -19.78 -13.24 -41.13
C LYS A 123 -20.45 -12.29 -42.13
N ARG A 124 -21.62 -12.64 -42.70
CA ARG A 124 -22.36 -11.73 -43.60
C ARG A 124 -22.85 -10.46 -42.89
N GLN A 125 -23.06 -10.51 -41.57
CA GLN A 125 -23.49 -9.37 -40.75
C GLN A 125 -22.32 -8.75 -39.95
N ARG A 126 -21.25 -9.51 -39.69
CA ARG A 126 -20.03 -9.08 -39.00
C ARG A 126 -18.81 -9.76 -39.64
N PRO A 127 -18.21 -9.20 -40.71
CA PRO A 127 -17.15 -9.85 -41.49
C PRO A 127 -15.95 -10.34 -40.67
N VAL A 128 -15.65 -9.64 -39.58
CA VAL A 128 -14.58 -9.92 -38.62
C VAL A 128 -14.89 -11.03 -37.60
N ALA A 129 -16.02 -11.73 -37.73
CA ALA A 129 -16.41 -12.81 -36.82
C ALA A 129 -15.48 -14.04 -36.97
N GLN A 130 -14.76 -14.38 -35.90
CA GLN A 130 -13.77 -15.45 -35.89
C GLN A 130 -13.71 -16.14 -34.51
N PRO A 131 -14.40 -17.29 -34.34
CA PRO A 131 -14.12 -18.20 -33.24
C PRO A 131 -12.62 -18.54 -33.19
N ASN A 132 -12.05 -18.66 -32.00
CA ASN A 132 -10.69 -19.18 -31.86
C ASN A 132 -10.71 -20.72 -32.03
N ALA A 133 -9.57 -21.34 -32.28
CA ALA A 133 -9.48 -22.78 -32.56
C ALA A 133 -10.11 -23.66 -31.46
N GLY A 134 -10.06 -23.24 -30.19
CA GLY A 134 -10.69 -23.96 -29.08
C GLY A 134 -12.21 -23.89 -29.13
N PHE A 135 -12.79 -22.71 -29.37
CA PHE A 135 -14.24 -22.55 -29.55
C PHE A 135 -14.72 -23.18 -30.86
N GLU A 136 -13.97 -23.08 -31.96
CA GLU A 136 -14.29 -23.77 -33.21
C GLU A 136 -14.40 -25.29 -33.00
N ALA A 137 -13.45 -25.91 -32.31
CA ALA A 137 -13.52 -27.34 -31.97
C ALA A 137 -14.77 -27.66 -31.12
N GLN A 138 -15.06 -26.85 -30.10
CA GLN A 138 -16.25 -27.04 -29.24
C GLN A 138 -17.57 -26.84 -30.00
N LEU A 139 -17.62 -25.88 -30.93
CA LEU A 139 -18.78 -25.55 -31.76
C LEU A 139 -19.02 -26.58 -32.85
N ARG A 140 -17.98 -27.11 -33.50
CA ARG A 140 -18.12 -28.23 -34.44
C ARG A 140 -18.59 -29.49 -33.69
N ALA A 141 -18.03 -29.78 -32.52
CA ALA A 141 -18.51 -30.84 -31.63
C ALA A 141 -19.91 -30.57 -31.04
N PHE A 142 -20.40 -29.33 -31.02
CA PHE A 142 -21.78 -29.00 -30.69
C PHE A 142 -22.71 -29.22 -31.89
N ALA A 143 -22.34 -28.73 -33.08
CA ALA A 143 -23.04 -28.98 -34.34
C ALA A 143 -23.29 -30.48 -34.54
N GLU A 144 -22.26 -31.31 -34.36
CA GLU A 144 -22.40 -32.77 -34.44
C GLU A 144 -23.38 -33.35 -33.41
N ARG A 145 -23.43 -32.84 -32.17
CA ARG A 145 -24.39 -33.31 -31.16
C ARG A 145 -25.83 -32.89 -31.48
N VAL A 146 -26.01 -31.68 -32.02
CA VAL A 146 -27.33 -31.18 -32.45
C VAL A 146 -27.81 -31.92 -33.71
N SER A 147 -26.92 -32.20 -34.67
CA SER A 147 -27.24 -33.04 -35.83
C SER A 147 -27.58 -34.47 -35.39
N ARG A 148 -26.73 -35.14 -34.59
CA ARG A 148 -26.97 -36.51 -34.11
C ARG A 148 -28.22 -36.65 -33.22
N SER A 149 -28.65 -35.60 -32.53
CA SER A 149 -29.90 -35.63 -31.76
C SER A 149 -31.14 -35.48 -32.66
N ARG A 150 -31.05 -34.71 -33.76
CA ARG A 150 -32.07 -34.68 -34.82
C ARG A 150 -32.10 -35.96 -35.65
N GLU A 151 -30.94 -36.53 -36.00
CA GLU A 151 -30.82 -37.82 -36.68
C GLU A 151 -31.40 -38.96 -35.83
N ARG A 152 -31.20 -38.94 -34.50
CA ARG A 152 -31.88 -39.88 -33.58
C ARG A 152 -33.39 -39.68 -33.48
N ALA A 153 -33.91 -38.55 -33.95
CA ALA A 153 -35.34 -38.28 -34.09
C ALA A 153 -35.88 -38.55 -35.51
N GLN A 154 -35.07 -39.12 -36.42
CA GLN A 154 -35.49 -39.48 -37.78
C GLN A 154 -35.10 -40.94 -38.14
N PRO A 155 -35.98 -41.72 -38.79
CA PRO A 155 -35.74 -43.15 -39.00
C PRO A 155 -34.79 -43.46 -40.18
N ASN A 156 -33.49 -43.61 -39.86
CA ASN A 156 -32.55 -44.62 -40.38
C ASN A 156 -32.48 -44.88 -41.91
N ALA A 157 -31.41 -44.42 -42.58
CA ALA A 157 -30.95 -44.99 -43.86
C ALA A 157 -29.41 -44.93 -44.07
N GLN A 158 -28.79 -46.11 -44.06
CA GLN A 158 -27.66 -46.58 -44.90
C GLN A 158 -26.28 -45.84 -44.95
N ARG A 159 -25.28 -46.58 -44.46
CA ARG A 159 -23.81 -46.56 -44.71
C ARG A 159 -23.43 -46.92 -46.20
N PRO A 160 -22.14 -46.98 -46.64
CA PRO A 160 -20.85 -46.39 -46.16
C PRO A 160 -19.87 -45.88 -47.28
N THR A 161 -18.59 -45.60 -46.90
CA THR A 161 -17.31 -45.68 -47.68
C THR A 161 -16.73 -44.41 -48.37
N ALA A 162 -15.42 -44.28 -48.66
CA ALA A 162 -14.16 -44.67 -47.97
C ALA A 162 -12.88 -44.17 -48.73
N LYS A 163 -11.71 -44.09 -48.03
CA LYS A 163 -10.30 -44.04 -48.58
C LYS A 163 -9.88 -42.68 -49.24
N ARG A 164 -8.58 -42.27 -49.37
CA ARG A 164 -7.24 -42.84 -48.98
C ARG A 164 -6.10 -41.77 -49.01
N ARG A 165 -5.06 -41.93 -48.15
CA ARG A 165 -3.63 -41.46 -48.22
C ARG A 165 -3.35 -39.93 -48.32
N ALA A 166 -2.38 -39.29 -47.63
CA ALA A 166 -0.93 -39.53 -47.34
C ALA A 166 -0.01 -39.22 -48.56
N ILE A 167 1.18 -38.60 -48.49
CA ILE A 167 2.34 -38.57 -47.52
C ILE A 167 3.01 -37.15 -47.57
N GLY A 168 3.49 -36.49 -46.49
CA GLY A 168 4.89 -36.40 -45.95
C GLY A 168 5.85 -35.45 -46.75
N PRO A 169 7.08 -35.05 -46.28
CA PRO A 169 7.77 -35.23 -44.97
C PRO A 169 8.62 -34.01 -44.42
N SER A 170 9.23 -34.18 -43.23
CA SER A 170 10.54 -33.67 -42.71
C SER A 170 10.89 -32.17 -42.36
N ARG A 171 11.59 -32.06 -41.21
CA ARG A 171 12.31 -30.97 -40.45
C ARG A 171 13.80 -30.79 -40.93
N PRO A 172 14.74 -30.05 -40.25
CA PRO A 172 14.83 -28.72 -39.56
C PRO A 172 16.18 -27.98 -39.95
N PRO A 173 17.05 -27.31 -39.11
CA PRO A 173 16.96 -26.52 -37.84
C PRO A 173 17.74 -25.14 -37.81
N THR A 174 17.81 -24.49 -36.62
CA THR A 174 18.74 -23.39 -36.15
C THR A 174 18.61 -21.98 -36.78
N SER A 175 19.08 -20.86 -36.18
CA SER A 175 19.69 -20.53 -34.84
C SER A 175 18.68 -19.80 -33.91
N ILE A 176 18.92 -19.16 -32.73
CA ILE A 176 20.04 -18.70 -31.86
C ILE A 176 20.75 -17.36 -32.19
N ASP A 177 20.53 -16.32 -31.35
CA ASP A 177 21.50 -15.40 -30.65
C ASP A 177 20.71 -14.31 -29.85
N ASP A 178 21.29 -13.77 -28.76
CA ASP A 178 20.60 -12.97 -27.70
C ASP A 178 20.97 -11.44 -27.72
N GLU A 179 20.84 -10.52 -26.74
CA GLU A 179 20.97 -10.44 -25.25
C GLU A 179 20.04 -9.27 -24.67
N PRO A 180 20.11 -8.75 -23.41
CA PRO A 180 18.92 -8.29 -22.67
C PRO A 180 18.92 -6.81 -22.18
N THR A 181 17.91 -6.43 -21.37
CA THR A 181 17.84 -5.13 -20.65
C THR A 181 17.45 -5.28 -19.17
N ARG A 182 18.09 -4.49 -18.30
CA ARG A 182 17.97 -4.53 -16.82
C ARG A 182 16.66 -3.91 -16.32
N LYS A 183 16.19 -4.36 -15.13
CA LYS A 183 15.02 -3.82 -14.42
C LYS A 183 15.41 -3.14 -13.10
N PRO A 184 14.65 -2.13 -12.62
CA PRO A 184 14.85 -1.52 -11.30
C PRO A 184 14.20 -2.34 -10.16
N ILE A 185 14.61 -2.02 -8.92
CA ILE A 185 14.40 -2.80 -7.69
C ILE A 185 13.07 -2.41 -6.98
N SER A 186 12.52 -3.30 -6.16
CA SER A 186 11.21 -3.16 -5.50
C SER A 186 11.23 -2.42 -4.15
N ARG A 187 10.04 -1.95 -3.73
CA ARG A 187 9.74 -1.14 -2.52
C ARG A 187 9.95 -1.84 -1.15
N ALA A 188 10.99 -2.64 -0.98
CA ALA A 188 11.28 -3.30 0.31
C ALA A 188 11.93 -2.37 1.36
N SER A 189 12.52 -1.24 0.93
CA SER A 189 13.26 -0.28 1.75
C SER A 189 12.40 0.45 2.81
N ASP A 190 11.22 0.90 2.42
CA ASP A 190 10.56 2.03 3.09
C ASP A 190 10.00 1.65 4.47
N MET A 191 9.66 0.37 4.67
CA MET A 191 9.18 -0.15 5.96
C MET A 191 10.31 -0.32 6.98
N ALA A 192 11.55 -0.58 6.54
CA ALA A 192 12.71 -0.68 7.44
C ALA A 192 13.08 0.69 8.02
N ALA A 193 13.04 1.75 7.20
CA ALA A 193 13.30 3.12 7.62
C ALA A 193 12.32 3.59 8.73
N ALA A 194 11.02 3.31 8.56
CA ALA A 194 9.99 3.66 9.55
C ALA A 194 10.15 2.90 10.89
N ALA A 195 10.66 1.67 10.86
CA ALA A 195 10.94 0.90 12.07
C ALA A 195 12.16 1.45 12.83
N ALA A 196 13.24 1.79 12.12
CA ALA A 196 14.46 2.35 12.72
C ALA A 196 14.20 3.67 13.47
N VAL A 197 13.39 4.57 12.88
CA VAL A 197 13.02 5.85 13.50
C VAL A 197 12.32 5.66 14.86
N ARG A 198 11.41 4.68 14.97
CA ARG A 198 10.70 4.38 16.23
C ARG A 198 11.64 3.83 17.32
N ILE A 199 12.60 2.99 16.94
CA ILE A 199 13.60 2.43 17.85
C ILE A 199 14.51 3.54 18.42
N ILE A 200 14.95 4.47 17.57
CA ILE A 200 15.78 5.61 17.99
C ILE A 200 14.98 6.56 18.90
N GLN A 201 13.70 6.82 18.60
CA GLN A 201 12.81 7.63 19.44
C GLN A 201 12.64 7.03 20.85
N GLN A 202 12.42 5.71 20.96
CA GLN A 202 12.34 5.03 22.26
C GLN A 202 13.67 5.07 23.02
N ALA A 203 14.82 4.94 22.33
CA ALA A 203 16.14 4.98 22.97
C ALA A 203 16.51 6.37 23.54
N LEU A 204 15.98 7.44 22.97
CA LEU A 204 16.29 8.83 23.36
C LEU A 204 15.26 9.47 24.31
N GLY A 205 14.15 8.77 24.63
CA GLY A 205 13.11 9.29 25.53
C GLY A 205 12.33 10.50 24.98
N LEU A 206 12.45 10.76 23.68
CA LEU A 206 11.75 11.85 23.00
C LEU A 206 10.25 11.51 22.85
N PRO A 207 9.35 12.52 22.93
CA PRO A 207 7.95 12.30 22.59
C PRO A 207 7.82 11.87 21.11
N PRO A 208 6.81 11.06 20.77
CA PRO A 208 6.55 10.72 19.37
C PRO A 208 6.25 12.00 18.57
N PRO A 209 6.64 12.07 17.29
CA PRO A 209 6.35 13.22 16.45
C PRO A 209 4.83 13.41 16.34
N ALA A 210 4.36 14.64 16.54
CA ALA A 210 2.95 14.98 16.38
C ALA A 210 2.48 14.58 14.97
N ASP A 211 1.38 13.82 14.90
CA ASP A 211 1.09 12.98 13.74
C ASP A 211 1.03 13.74 12.41
N LEU A 212 2.03 13.52 11.56
CA LEU A 212 1.96 13.85 10.14
C LEU A 212 0.98 12.90 9.44
N LEU A 213 -0.30 13.20 9.61
CA LEU A 213 -1.46 12.51 9.06
C LEU A 213 -1.55 11.04 9.47
N GLN A 214 -1.87 10.82 10.76
CA GLN A 214 -2.92 9.85 11.07
C GLN A 214 -4.19 10.27 10.33
N VAL A 215 -4.36 9.78 9.10
CA VAL A 215 -5.68 9.59 8.52
C VAL A 215 -6.36 8.56 9.42
N HIS A 216 -7.06 9.05 10.44
CA HIS A 216 -7.92 8.25 11.28
C HIS A 216 -8.88 7.50 10.37
N GLY A 217 -8.67 6.19 10.24
CA GLY A 217 -9.62 5.27 9.64
C GLY A 217 -10.80 5.03 10.59
N ASN A 218 -11.39 6.10 11.12
CA ASN A 218 -12.63 6.02 11.87
C ASN A 218 -13.69 5.50 10.90
N GLN A 219 -14.08 4.24 11.08
CA GLN A 219 -15.35 3.74 10.55
C GLN A 219 -16.50 4.28 11.41
N GLU A 220 -16.57 5.61 11.51
CA GLU A 220 -17.84 6.28 11.75
C GLU A 220 -18.78 5.92 10.59
N GLN A 221 -20.07 5.82 10.87
CA GLN A 221 -21.07 5.45 9.87
C GLN A 221 -21.32 6.64 8.93
N ASP A 222 -20.45 6.74 7.94
CA ASP A 222 -20.23 7.81 6.96
C ASP A 222 -21.55 8.42 6.46
N ASP A 223 -21.95 9.56 7.05
CA ASP A 223 -23.21 10.22 6.71
C ASP A 223 -23.11 10.82 5.28
N PRO A 224 -24.00 10.47 4.33
CA PRO A 224 -23.94 10.98 2.96
C PRO A 224 -23.99 12.51 2.85
N VAL A 225 -24.57 13.20 3.85
CA VAL A 225 -24.64 14.65 3.93
C VAL A 225 -23.30 15.23 4.41
N ALA A 226 -22.69 14.64 5.44
CA ALA A 226 -21.35 15.00 5.94
C ALA A 226 -20.30 14.90 4.83
N ILE A 227 -20.23 13.74 4.15
CA ILE A 227 -19.35 13.52 3.00
C ILE A 227 -19.57 14.60 1.93
N SER A 228 -20.83 14.97 1.65
CA SER A 228 -21.14 15.97 0.63
C SER A 228 -20.65 17.38 1.02
N ILE A 229 -20.78 17.79 2.29
CA ILE A 229 -20.28 19.08 2.77
C ILE A 229 -18.76 19.11 2.75
N VAL A 230 -18.10 18.11 3.36
CA VAL A 230 -16.64 18.04 3.43
C VAL A 230 -16.02 17.91 2.03
N SER A 231 -16.68 17.20 1.10
CA SER A 231 -16.29 17.18 -0.32
C SER A 231 -16.41 18.55 -0.98
N ALA A 232 -17.49 19.30 -0.74
CA ALA A 232 -17.68 20.62 -1.33
C ALA A 232 -16.63 21.62 -0.81
N ALA A 233 -16.45 21.67 0.52
CA ALA A 233 -15.45 22.47 1.22
C ALA A 233 -14.01 22.18 0.73
N ARG A 234 -13.69 20.90 0.46
CA ARG A 234 -12.40 20.49 -0.11
C ARG A 234 -12.17 21.00 -1.53
N THR A 235 -13.24 21.21 -2.30
CA THR A 235 -13.20 21.66 -3.71
C THR A 235 -13.35 23.17 -3.91
N GLY A 236 -13.85 23.92 -2.93
CA GLY A 236 -14.15 25.36 -3.07
C GLY A 236 -15.49 25.68 -3.75
N ASP A 237 -16.32 24.66 -4.03
CA ASP A 237 -17.63 24.82 -4.66
C ASP A 237 -18.65 25.36 -3.64
N VAL A 238 -18.73 26.70 -3.55
CA VAL A 238 -19.66 27.43 -2.68
C VAL A 238 -21.12 27.03 -2.93
N THR A 239 -21.53 26.84 -4.19
CA THR A 239 -22.94 26.55 -4.53
C THR A 239 -23.33 25.13 -4.07
N ARG A 240 -22.43 24.16 -4.22
CA ARG A 240 -22.62 22.81 -3.67
C ARG A 240 -22.50 22.79 -2.16
N PHE A 241 -21.62 23.61 -1.58
CA PHE A 241 -21.46 23.74 -0.13
C PHE A 241 -22.74 24.23 0.54
N GLU A 242 -23.29 25.37 0.11
CA GLU A 242 -24.53 25.94 0.66
C GLU A 242 -25.72 24.97 0.51
N ARG A 243 -25.83 24.27 -0.64
CA ARG A 243 -26.84 23.23 -0.85
C ARG A 243 -26.66 22.01 0.07
N ALA A 244 -25.44 21.66 0.43
CA ALA A 244 -25.15 20.54 1.32
C ALA A 244 -25.38 20.92 2.80
N VAL A 245 -25.06 22.17 3.19
CA VAL A 245 -25.36 22.72 4.52
C VAL A 245 -26.87 22.82 4.75
N GLY A 246 -27.66 23.27 3.77
CA GLY A 246 -29.12 23.27 3.88
C GLY A 246 -29.68 21.89 4.21
N ARG A 247 -29.23 20.85 3.50
CA ARG A 247 -29.60 19.44 3.77
C ARG A 247 -29.17 18.95 5.15
N LEU A 248 -28.05 19.44 5.70
CA LEU A 248 -27.60 19.06 7.03
C LEU A 248 -28.52 19.65 8.10
N VAL A 249 -28.90 20.92 7.96
CA VAL A 249 -29.87 21.59 8.85
C VAL A 249 -31.26 20.97 8.74
N GLU A 250 -31.64 20.47 7.56
CA GLU A 250 -32.88 19.70 7.35
C GLU A 250 -32.82 18.28 7.96
N ALA A 251 -31.65 17.62 7.92
CA ALA A 251 -31.49 16.20 8.31
C ALA A 251 -31.03 15.99 9.76
N LYS A 252 -30.48 17.01 10.44
CA LYS A 252 -29.98 16.93 11.82
C LYS A 252 -30.70 17.95 12.70
N THR A 253 -31.51 17.45 13.63
CA THR A 253 -32.23 18.28 14.61
C THR A 253 -31.37 18.70 15.82
N ASP A 254 -30.16 18.15 15.96
CA ASP A 254 -29.21 18.50 17.03
C ASP A 254 -28.20 19.56 16.53
N PRO A 255 -28.22 20.79 17.07
CA PRO A 255 -27.26 21.84 16.70
C PRO A 255 -25.80 21.45 16.91
N CYS A 256 -25.49 20.63 17.93
CA CYS A 256 -24.11 20.22 18.23
C CYS A 256 -23.51 19.33 17.13
N VAL A 257 -24.34 18.51 16.49
CA VAL A 257 -23.93 17.69 15.32
C VAL A 257 -23.74 18.57 14.09
N VAL A 258 -24.65 19.54 13.87
CA VAL A 258 -24.53 20.50 12.77
C VAL A 258 -23.25 21.34 12.90
N ASP A 259 -22.97 21.84 14.11
CA ASP A 259 -21.79 22.62 14.41
C ASP A 259 -20.50 21.82 14.23
N HIS A 260 -20.46 20.54 14.61
CA HIS A 260 -19.28 19.67 14.43
C HIS A 260 -18.92 19.51 12.94
N GLU A 261 -19.90 19.18 12.11
CA GLU A 261 -19.72 19.02 10.66
C GLU A 261 -19.28 20.32 9.97
N LEU A 262 -19.90 21.44 10.33
CA LEU A 262 -19.51 22.76 9.84
C LEU A 262 -18.07 23.12 10.28
N ASN A 263 -17.66 22.72 11.48
CA ASN A 263 -16.29 22.91 11.95
C ASN A 263 -15.26 22.12 11.14
N HIS A 264 -15.52 20.82 10.94
CA HIS A 264 -14.67 19.95 10.12
C HIS A 264 -14.57 20.48 8.70
N ALA A 265 -15.69 20.88 8.10
CA ALA A 265 -15.72 21.44 6.76
C ALA A 265 -14.97 22.78 6.67
N ALA A 266 -15.13 23.68 7.64
CA ALA A 266 -14.38 24.94 7.71
C ALA A 266 -12.86 24.70 7.84
N LYS A 267 -12.42 23.73 8.66
CA LYS A 267 -11.03 23.29 8.75
C LYS A 267 -10.50 22.80 7.39
N VAL A 268 -11.27 21.97 6.68
CA VAL A 268 -10.90 21.44 5.36
C VAL A 268 -10.86 22.53 4.28
N ALA A 269 -11.77 23.50 4.33
CA ALA A 269 -11.74 24.69 3.47
C ALA A 269 -10.49 25.55 3.74
N ALA A 270 -10.19 25.84 5.01
CA ALA A 270 -9.02 26.61 5.42
C ALA A 270 -7.70 25.97 4.94
N MET A 271 -7.50 24.67 5.18
CA MET A 271 -6.30 23.95 4.70
C MET A 271 -6.12 24.00 3.17
N ARG A 272 -7.21 24.21 2.42
CA ARG A 272 -7.23 24.31 0.95
C ARG A 272 -7.22 25.74 0.41
N GLY A 273 -7.28 26.76 1.27
CA GLY A 273 -7.29 28.18 0.88
C GLY A 273 -8.66 28.72 0.44
N HIS A 274 -9.76 28.01 0.75
CA HIS A 274 -11.11 28.41 0.36
C HIS A 274 -11.73 29.38 1.38
N SER A 275 -11.07 30.53 1.57
CA SER A 275 -11.36 31.51 2.62
C SER A 275 -12.80 32.04 2.58
N ASP A 276 -13.44 32.07 1.40
CA ASP A 276 -14.86 32.44 1.25
C ASP A 276 -15.82 31.46 1.94
N ILE A 277 -15.52 30.17 1.93
CA ILE A 277 -16.35 29.16 2.61
C ILE A 277 -16.22 29.34 4.13
N VAL A 278 -15.00 29.57 4.63
CA VAL A 278 -14.76 29.87 6.06
C VAL A 278 -15.51 31.14 6.49
N ARG A 279 -15.44 32.21 5.67
CA ARG A 279 -16.15 33.47 5.93
C ARG A 279 -17.68 33.30 5.94
N ARG A 280 -18.23 32.42 5.08
CA ARG A 280 -19.68 32.09 5.06
C ARG A 280 -20.10 31.33 6.30
N VAL A 281 -19.46 30.21 6.62
CA VAL A 281 -19.78 29.39 7.81
C VAL A 281 -19.84 30.24 9.07
N VAL A 282 -18.79 31.02 9.33
CA VAL A 282 -18.68 31.86 10.55
C VAL A 282 -19.70 33.01 10.55
N SER A 283 -20.10 33.54 9.38
CA SER A 283 -21.08 34.64 9.31
C SER A 283 -22.54 34.18 9.30
N GLN A 284 -22.81 32.92 8.94
CA GLN A 284 -24.16 32.34 8.88
C GLN A 284 -24.50 31.54 10.14
N HIS A 285 -23.51 30.84 10.73
CA HIS A 285 -23.71 29.94 11.86
C HIS A 285 -23.06 30.42 13.17
N GLY A 286 -22.19 31.44 13.12
CA GLY A 286 -21.74 32.18 14.32
C GLY A 286 -20.27 31.96 14.72
N PRO A 287 -19.75 32.80 15.64
CA PRO A 287 -18.34 32.81 16.03
C PRO A 287 -17.94 31.69 17.01
N HIS A 288 -18.89 30.93 17.58
CA HIS A 288 -18.55 29.80 18.43
C HIS A 288 -17.88 28.65 17.65
N LEU A 289 -18.13 28.56 16.33
CA LEU A 289 -17.45 27.64 15.42
C LEU A 289 -15.95 27.92 15.22
N LEU A 290 -15.41 29.00 15.77
CA LEU A 290 -14.00 29.38 15.68
C LEU A 290 -13.11 28.55 16.62
N MET A 291 -13.10 27.24 16.42
CA MET A 291 -12.25 26.30 17.19
C MET A 291 -10.79 26.36 16.70
N ALA A 292 -9.86 26.03 17.60
CA ALA A 292 -8.43 26.06 17.31
C ALA A 292 -8.04 25.35 15.99
N PRO A 293 -8.56 24.16 15.63
CA PRO A 293 -8.19 23.50 14.38
C PRO A 293 -8.47 24.29 13.09
N VAL A 294 -9.42 25.24 13.11
CA VAL A 294 -9.67 26.16 11.99
C VAL A 294 -8.65 27.29 11.99
N MET A 295 -8.36 27.89 13.15
CA MET A 295 -7.33 28.92 13.31
C MET A 295 -5.96 28.38 12.91
N ASP A 296 -5.60 27.17 13.35
CA ASP A 296 -4.37 26.46 12.99
C ASP A 296 -4.28 26.21 11.47
N ALA A 297 -5.40 25.83 10.84
CA ALA A 297 -5.43 25.60 9.39
C ALA A 297 -5.22 26.90 8.59
N VAL A 298 -5.74 28.02 9.07
CA VAL A 298 -5.54 29.35 8.46
C VAL A 298 -4.12 29.87 8.70
N ALA A 299 -3.61 29.74 9.92
CA ALA A 299 -2.27 30.17 10.30
C ALA A 299 -1.17 29.41 9.53
N ARG A 300 -1.31 28.08 9.41
CA ARG A 300 -0.46 27.19 8.58
C ARG A 300 -0.56 27.44 7.07
N ARG A 301 -1.53 28.24 6.64
CA ARG A 301 -1.70 28.69 5.24
C ARG A 301 -1.16 30.11 4.99
N GLY A 302 -0.85 30.86 6.05
CA GLY A 302 -0.37 32.24 5.95
C GLY A 302 -1.44 33.28 5.62
N ASP A 303 -2.74 32.93 5.65
CA ASP A 303 -3.83 33.87 5.36
C ASP A 303 -4.11 34.77 6.58
N LEU A 304 -3.20 35.73 6.78
CA LEU A 304 -3.27 36.75 7.82
C LEU A 304 -4.60 37.54 7.79
N SER A 305 -5.11 37.83 6.59
CA SER A 305 -6.34 38.61 6.39
C SER A 305 -7.62 37.83 6.73
N LEU A 306 -7.58 36.50 6.69
CA LEU A 306 -8.62 35.66 7.28
C LEU A 306 -8.39 35.51 8.79
N LEU A 307 -7.16 35.26 9.25
CA LEU A 307 -6.86 35.03 10.67
C LEU A 307 -7.25 36.22 11.56
N GLN A 308 -6.91 37.45 11.12
CA GLN A 308 -7.33 38.70 11.76
C GLN A 308 -8.86 38.81 11.82
N TRP A 309 -9.54 38.62 10.70
CA TRP A 309 -10.99 38.71 10.59
C TRP A 309 -11.75 37.66 11.43
N LEU A 310 -11.17 36.47 11.61
CA LEU A 310 -11.69 35.43 12.51
C LEU A 310 -11.50 35.84 13.97
N PHE A 311 -10.33 36.38 14.33
CA PHE A 311 -10.03 36.82 15.70
C PHE A 311 -10.87 38.04 16.13
N GLU A 312 -11.07 39.03 15.25
CA GLU A 312 -11.89 40.21 15.51
C GLU A 312 -13.39 39.88 15.68
N ARG A 313 -13.86 38.74 15.16
CA ARG A 313 -15.24 38.25 15.30
C ARG A 313 -15.58 37.66 16.67
N ARG A 314 -14.58 37.49 17.54
CA ARG A 314 -14.72 37.01 18.92
C ARG A 314 -14.69 38.18 19.91
N ALA A 315 -15.81 38.47 20.56
CA ALA A 315 -15.87 39.50 21.62
C ALA A 315 -14.99 39.14 22.83
N ASP A 316 -14.83 37.84 23.08
CA ASP A 316 -13.95 37.21 24.07
C ASP A 316 -12.46 37.23 23.70
N ARG A 317 -12.09 37.61 22.45
CA ARG A 317 -10.72 37.67 21.92
C ARG A 317 -9.82 36.52 22.45
N PRO A 318 -10.13 35.25 22.15
CA PRO A 318 -9.60 34.10 22.87
C PRO A 318 -8.09 33.91 22.63
N ILE A 319 -7.28 34.55 23.46
CA ILE A 319 -5.81 34.55 23.40
C ILE A 319 -5.25 33.12 23.38
N SER A 320 -5.92 32.20 24.08
CA SER A 320 -5.58 30.77 24.14
C SER A 320 -5.59 30.03 22.79
N VAL A 321 -6.37 30.46 21.78
CA VAL A 321 -6.32 29.82 20.45
C VAL A 321 -5.18 30.34 19.58
N LEU A 322 -4.50 31.42 19.97
CA LEU A 322 -3.32 31.92 19.26
C LEU A 322 -2.07 31.09 19.54
N VAL A 323 -1.96 30.43 20.71
CA VAL A 323 -0.79 29.61 21.05
C VAL A 323 -0.64 28.38 20.11
N PRO A 324 -1.69 27.57 19.83
CA PRO A 324 -1.67 26.58 18.75
C PRO A 324 -1.43 27.20 17.36
N ALA A 325 -2.05 28.34 17.07
CA ALA A 325 -1.91 29.02 15.79
C ALA A 325 -0.47 29.51 15.53
N THR A 326 0.30 29.90 16.55
CA THR A 326 1.73 30.24 16.42
C THR A 326 2.55 29.04 15.95
N ARG A 327 2.35 27.87 16.56
CA ARG A 327 3.00 26.61 16.13
C ARG A 327 2.63 26.28 14.68
N ALA A 328 1.34 26.38 14.36
CA ALA A 328 0.84 26.15 13.00
C ALA A 328 1.40 27.14 11.96
N ALA A 329 1.57 28.42 12.30
CA ALA A 329 2.21 29.43 11.45
C ALA A 329 3.71 29.16 11.25
N ALA A 330 4.40 28.69 12.29
CA ALA A 330 5.80 28.30 12.23
C ALA A 330 6.02 27.04 11.35
N GLU A 331 5.17 26.03 11.48
CA GLU A 331 5.11 24.85 10.60
C GLU A 331 4.93 25.19 9.10
N GLY A 332 4.38 26.38 8.79
CA GLY A 332 4.20 26.91 7.44
C GLY A 332 5.20 28.01 7.03
N GLY A 333 6.08 28.44 7.94
CA GLY A 333 7.10 29.47 7.68
C GLY A 333 6.57 30.90 7.59
N HIS A 334 5.36 31.17 8.08
CA HIS A 334 4.61 32.41 7.80
C HIS A 334 4.95 33.56 8.76
N VAL A 335 6.11 34.20 8.56
CA VAL A 335 6.60 35.33 9.38
C VAL A 335 5.55 36.44 9.62
N PRO A 336 4.79 36.96 8.63
CA PRO A 336 3.80 38.02 8.89
C PRO A 336 2.65 37.60 9.83
N VAL A 337 2.37 36.29 9.93
CA VAL A 337 1.42 35.75 10.90
C VAL A 337 2.05 35.66 12.29
N LEU A 338 3.32 35.26 12.40
CA LEU A 338 4.07 35.25 13.66
C LEU A 338 4.22 36.67 14.25
N GLU A 339 4.50 37.67 13.41
CA GLU A 339 4.57 39.08 13.78
C GLU A 339 3.25 39.60 14.33
N TRP A 340 2.15 39.37 13.61
CA TRP A 340 0.82 39.76 14.07
C TRP A 340 0.44 39.05 15.37
N ILE A 341 0.62 37.72 15.47
CA ILE A 341 0.31 36.99 16.71
C ILE A 341 1.17 37.50 17.88
N MET A 342 2.46 37.80 17.67
CA MET A 342 3.31 38.35 18.73
C MET A 342 2.88 39.75 19.17
N SER A 343 2.31 40.57 18.26
CA SER A 343 1.71 41.86 18.63
C SER A 343 0.43 41.74 19.47
N VAL A 344 -0.21 40.56 19.49
CA VAL A 344 -1.44 40.27 20.26
C VAL A 344 -1.15 39.52 21.57
N LEU A 345 -0.29 38.50 21.55
CA LEU A 345 0.14 37.74 22.75
C LEU A 345 1.15 38.51 23.62
N GLY A 346 1.97 39.36 23.00
CA GLY A 346 3.20 39.83 23.61
C GLY A 346 4.25 38.70 23.75
N ARG A 347 5.47 39.08 24.14
CA ARG A 347 6.63 38.17 24.18
C ARG A 347 6.60 37.15 25.33
N GLY A 348 5.74 37.35 26.34
CA GLY A 348 5.66 36.49 27.54
C GLY A 348 4.90 35.19 27.33
N GLU A 349 3.83 35.21 26.52
CA GLU A 349 2.95 34.07 26.25
C GLU A 349 3.27 33.36 24.92
N PHE A 350 4.35 33.77 24.25
CA PHE A 350 4.71 33.26 22.93
C PHE A 350 5.40 31.88 23.04
N PRO A 351 4.88 30.80 22.43
CA PRO A 351 5.43 29.46 22.56
C PRO A 351 6.81 29.38 21.88
N ARG A 352 7.84 29.02 22.66
CA ARG A 352 9.23 28.94 22.17
C ARG A 352 9.46 27.68 21.33
N GLU A 353 8.69 26.63 21.62
CA GLU A 353 8.67 25.35 20.92
C GLU A 353 8.29 25.51 19.44
N ALA A 354 7.57 26.57 19.08
CA ALA A 354 7.24 26.90 17.69
C ALA A 354 8.50 27.14 16.83
N MET A 355 9.64 27.51 17.43
CA MET A 355 10.91 27.60 16.69
C MET A 355 11.36 26.22 16.18
N ALA A 356 11.13 25.14 16.95
CA ALA A 356 11.45 23.79 16.51
C ALA A 356 10.55 23.38 15.33
N ASP A 357 9.26 23.70 15.35
CA ASP A 357 8.34 23.43 14.23
C ASP A 357 8.79 24.10 12.91
N ALA A 358 9.34 25.31 12.98
CA ALA A 358 9.90 26.00 11.81
C ALA A 358 11.22 25.37 11.33
N VAL A 359 12.07 24.91 12.25
CA VAL A 359 13.34 24.25 11.96
C VAL A 359 13.12 22.88 11.31
N ASP A 360 12.25 22.05 11.90
CA ASP A 360 11.89 20.71 11.42
C ASP A 360 11.25 20.72 10.02
N ARG A 361 10.66 21.86 9.61
CA ARG A 361 10.05 22.08 8.29
C ARG A 361 10.92 22.91 7.33
N GLY A 362 12.15 23.24 7.73
CA GLY A 362 13.13 23.90 6.86
C GLY A 362 12.90 25.40 6.60
N HIS A 363 12.02 26.05 7.35
CA HIS A 363 11.61 27.44 7.12
C HIS A 363 12.62 28.47 7.67
N VAL A 364 13.76 28.63 6.99
CA VAL A 364 14.86 29.51 7.41
C VAL A 364 14.41 30.93 7.78
N PRO A 365 13.54 31.63 7.01
CA PRO A 365 13.10 32.98 7.39
C PRO A 365 12.33 33.04 8.71
N ALA A 366 11.56 32.00 9.04
CA ALA A 366 10.87 31.91 10.32
C ALA A 366 11.85 31.61 11.47
N ALA A 367 12.79 30.67 11.28
CA ALA A 367 13.81 30.37 12.29
C ALA A 367 14.71 31.58 12.58
N GLN A 368 15.09 32.35 11.55
CA GLN A 368 15.77 33.64 11.68
C GLN A 368 14.94 34.64 12.50
N TRP A 369 13.66 34.80 12.18
CA TRP A 369 12.75 35.68 12.92
C TRP A 369 12.61 35.29 14.41
N PHE A 370 12.52 33.99 14.74
CA PHE A 370 12.55 33.50 16.13
C PHE A 370 13.89 33.82 16.81
N LYS A 371 15.01 33.71 16.09
CA LYS A 371 16.34 34.04 16.62
C LYS A 371 16.42 35.52 16.99
N ASP A 372 16.03 36.42 16.08
CA ASP A 372 16.16 37.87 16.24
C ASP A 372 15.29 38.42 17.38
N HIS A 373 14.11 37.81 17.61
CA HIS A 373 13.26 38.12 18.77
C HIS A 373 13.71 37.42 20.08
N GLY A 374 14.86 36.74 20.07
CA GLY A 374 15.47 36.08 21.24
C GLY A 374 14.70 34.86 21.77
N LEU A 375 13.75 34.33 20.99
CA LEU A 375 12.85 33.25 21.38
C LEU A 375 13.53 31.87 21.37
N HIS A 376 14.72 31.78 20.77
CA HIS A 376 15.60 30.61 20.76
C HIS A 376 16.13 30.21 22.16
N THR A 377 16.06 31.09 23.16
CA THR A 377 16.68 30.87 24.46
C THR A 377 15.98 29.78 25.26
N GLY A 378 16.70 28.68 25.51
CA GLY A 378 16.19 27.48 26.21
C GLY A 378 15.54 26.42 25.31
N VAL A 379 15.54 26.60 23.99
CA VAL A 379 15.01 25.61 23.03
C VAL A 379 16.15 24.68 22.58
N VAL A 380 15.96 23.36 22.74
CA VAL A 380 16.86 22.36 22.16
C VAL A 380 16.41 22.08 20.72
N LEU A 381 17.26 22.42 19.75
CA LEU A 381 17.00 22.20 18.33
C LEU A 381 17.71 20.92 17.86
N HIS A 382 16.94 19.93 17.40
CA HIS A 382 17.48 18.65 16.95
C HIS A 382 17.70 18.67 15.43
N ALA A 383 18.93 18.86 14.99
CA ALA A 383 19.25 18.95 13.56
C ALA A 383 18.90 17.67 12.77
N TYR A 384 18.74 16.52 13.45
CA TYR A 384 18.35 15.24 12.85
C TYR A 384 17.10 15.32 11.96
N VAL A 385 16.10 16.11 12.35
CA VAL A 385 14.82 16.20 11.60
C VAL A 385 14.98 16.96 10.28
N PRO A 386 15.49 18.22 10.24
CA PRO A 386 15.78 18.87 8.97
C PRO A 386 16.85 18.15 8.13
N ILE A 387 17.76 17.38 8.76
CA ILE A 387 18.71 16.53 8.04
C ILE A 387 18.00 15.37 7.31
N LEU A 388 17.15 14.60 8.00
CA LEU A 388 16.36 13.53 7.37
C LEU A 388 15.44 14.06 6.27
N ALA A 389 14.88 15.25 6.47
CA ALA A 389 14.00 15.93 5.51
C ALA A 389 14.74 16.63 4.34
N GLY A 390 16.07 16.65 4.34
CA GLY A 390 16.88 17.21 3.24
C GLY A 390 16.94 18.74 3.19
N HIS A 391 16.69 19.42 4.30
CA HIS A 391 16.62 20.88 4.38
C HIS A 391 18.02 21.52 4.43
N VAL A 392 18.76 21.43 3.32
CA VAL A 392 20.17 21.87 3.17
C VAL A 392 20.43 23.25 3.78
N ASP A 393 19.62 24.25 3.42
CA ASP A 393 19.87 25.63 3.83
C ASP A 393 19.44 25.91 5.28
N MET A 394 18.52 25.11 5.85
CA MET A 394 18.25 25.10 7.29
C MET A 394 19.44 24.52 8.07
N VAL A 395 20.07 23.46 7.56
CA VAL A 395 21.24 22.86 8.22
C VAL A 395 22.46 23.79 8.16
N LYS A 396 22.68 24.50 7.04
CA LYS A 396 23.66 25.58 6.97
C LYS A 396 23.35 26.69 7.98
N TRP A 397 22.13 27.21 7.98
CA TRP A 397 21.70 28.28 8.89
C TRP A 397 21.88 27.87 10.37
N LEU A 398 21.52 26.64 10.74
CA LEU A 398 21.73 26.11 12.08
C LEU A 398 23.23 26.14 12.47
N ARG A 399 24.14 25.68 11.60
CA ARG A 399 25.60 25.71 11.84
C ARG A 399 26.14 27.14 11.91
N GLU A 400 25.79 28.00 10.97
CA GLU A 400 26.19 29.42 10.93
C GLU A 400 25.78 30.19 12.20
N ASN A 401 24.63 29.83 12.78
CA ASN A 401 24.10 30.45 13.99
C ASN A 401 24.50 29.73 15.29
N GLN A 402 25.31 28.66 15.21
CA GLN A 402 25.71 27.79 16.33
C GLN A 402 24.50 27.24 17.11
N LEU A 403 23.43 26.89 16.39
CA LEU A 403 22.17 26.37 16.91
C LEU A 403 22.00 24.89 16.53
N GLY A 404 21.72 24.06 17.54
CA GLY A 404 21.36 22.66 17.38
C GLY A 404 22.52 21.66 17.48
N VAL A 405 22.16 20.38 17.62
CA VAL A 405 23.11 19.29 17.89
C VAL A 405 23.59 18.62 16.60
N PHE A 406 24.91 18.64 16.38
CA PHE A 406 25.60 18.03 15.24
C PHE A 406 26.61 16.99 15.72
N ASP A 407 26.14 15.76 15.98
CA ASP A 407 26.96 14.63 16.42
C ASP A 407 26.97 13.50 15.37
N SER A 408 27.46 12.31 15.74
CA SER A 408 27.47 11.13 14.87
C SER A 408 26.08 10.66 14.41
N MET A 409 25.01 11.04 15.11
CA MET A 409 23.63 10.76 14.70
C MET A 409 23.14 11.76 13.64
N ALA A 410 23.65 13.00 13.63
CA ALA A 410 23.39 13.99 12.57
C ALA A 410 24.06 13.57 11.26
N ILE A 411 25.28 13.04 11.37
CA ILE A 411 25.97 12.33 10.30
C ILE A 411 25.08 11.18 9.81
N ALA A 412 24.76 10.18 10.64
CA ALA A 412 23.95 9.01 10.25
C ALA A 412 22.59 9.35 9.60
N ALA A 413 21.89 10.35 10.13
CA ALA A 413 20.63 10.87 9.58
C ALA A 413 20.77 11.32 8.11
N SER A 414 21.89 11.94 7.74
CA SER A 414 22.09 12.43 6.36
C SER A 414 22.21 11.27 5.34
N TYR A 415 22.83 10.15 5.72
CA TYR A 415 22.95 8.93 4.89
C TYR A 415 21.66 8.10 4.87
N GLN A 416 20.83 8.18 5.91
CA GLN A 416 19.48 7.60 5.90
C GLN A 416 18.51 8.40 5.01
N GLY A 417 18.65 9.73 4.93
CA GLY A 417 17.86 10.57 4.03
C GLY A 417 18.35 10.60 2.57
N GLY A 418 19.60 10.18 2.30
CA GLY A 418 20.18 10.13 0.96
C GLY A 418 20.62 11.49 0.38
N HIS A 419 20.67 12.53 1.21
CA HIS A 419 20.81 13.92 0.76
C HIS A 419 22.27 14.32 0.51
N LEU A 420 22.79 14.03 -0.69
CA LEU A 420 24.19 14.30 -1.08
C LEU A 420 24.73 15.70 -0.67
N PRO A 421 23.99 16.82 -0.79
CA PRO A 421 24.52 18.14 -0.38
C PRO A 421 24.66 18.31 1.14
N LEU A 422 23.83 17.62 1.95
CA LEU A 422 24.00 17.57 3.41
C LEU A 422 25.19 16.70 3.80
N ILE A 423 25.39 15.61 3.07
CA ILE A 423 26.53 14.73 3.27
C ILE A 423 27.84 15.47 2.97
N GLN A 424 27.93 16.15 1.83
CA GLN A 424 29.07 17.03 1.49
C GLN A 424 29.33 18.08 2.59
N LEU A 425 28.28 18.74 3.08
CA LEU A 425 28.36 19.70 4.18
C LEU A 425 28.94 19.10 5.49
N PHE A 426 28.81 17.80 5.73
CA PHE A 426 29.43 17.10 6.88
C PHE A 426 30.75 16.37 6.54
N LEU A 427 31.15 16.31 5.26
CA LEU A 427 32.42 15.71 4.81
C LEU A 427 33.58 16.71 4.85
N ASP A 428 33.32 18.01 4.87
CA ASP A 428 34.35 19.06 4.94
C ASP A 428 34.98 19.22 6.37
N GLU A 429 34.68 18.31 7.31
CA GLU A 429 35.23 18.30 8.68
C GLU A 429 35.75 16.90 9.07
N ASP A 430 36.78 16.83 9.93
CA ASP A 430 37.53 15.61 10.34
C ASP A 430 36.72 14.55 11.13
N LEU A 431 35.39 14.62 11.10
CA LEU A 431 34.45 13.68 11.73
C LEU A 431 34.43 12.30 11.05
N ILE A 432 34.95 12.18 9.82
CA ILE A 432 34.85 10.98 8.98
C ILE A 432 35.63 9.78 9.57
N GLU A 433 36.81 10.00 10.16
CA GLU A 433 37.76 8.93 10.53
C GLU A 433 37.25 7.92 11.58
N ARG A 434 36.07 8.15 12.19
CA ARG A 434 35.72 7.55 13.50
C ARG A 434 34.43 6.74 13.56
N SER A 435 33.74 6.48 12.45
CA SER A 435 32.40 5.87 12.48
C SER A 435 32.22 4.61 11.60
N PRO A 436 32.39 3.40 12.14
CA PRO A 436 32.01 2.14 11.48
C PRO A 436 30.49 2.01 11.19
N LEU A 437 29.67 2.84 11.84
CA LEU A 437 28.23 2.95 11.57
C LEU A 437 27.95 3.56 10.18
N LEU A 438 28.89 4.34 9.64
CA LEU A 438 28.79 5.05 8.36
C LEU A 438 28.64 4.09 7.18
N THR A 439 29.56 3.11 7.09
CA THR A 439 29.57 2.04 6.10
C THR A 439 28.33 1.15 6.21
N SER A 440 27.82 0.95 7.43
CA SER A 440 26.57 0.21 7.65
C SER A 440 25.37 1.01 7.12
N ALA A 441 25.26 2.29 7.45
CA ALA A 441 24.12 3.12 7.11
C ALA A 441 23.89 3.21 5.58
N THR A 442 24.95 3.38 4.78
CA THR A 442 24.87 3.42 3.31
C THR A 442 24.42 2.08 2.70
N MET A 443 24.82 0.94 3.29
CA MET A 443 24.40 -0.39 2.84
C MET A 443 22.91 -0.65 3.08
N TRP A 444 22.36 -0.21 4.22
CA TRP A 444 20.96 -0.43 4.59
C TRP A 444 20.00 0.59 3.97
N SER A 445 20.44 1.83 3.69
CA SER A 445 19.58 2.86 3.07
C SER A 445 19.46 2.75 1.54
N GLY A 446 20.37 2.04 0.88
CA GLY A 446 20.33 1.81 -0.58
C GLY A 446 20.87 2.96 -1.43
N HIS A 447 21.29 4.07 -0.82
CA HIS A 447 21.93 5.21 -1.48
C HIS A 447 23.41 4.92 -1.81
N TRP A 448 23.61 3.96 -2.72
CA TRP A 448 24.90 3.34 -3.07
C TRP A 448 25.93 4.32 -3.65
N GLU A 449 25.50 5.44 -4.24
CA GLU A 449 26.37 6.50 -4.77
C GLU A 449 27.33 7.02 -3.68
N LEU A 450 26.85 7.02 -2.43
CA LEU A 450 27.58 7.44 -1.24
C LEU A 450 28.59 6.37 -0.79
N SER A 451 28.25 5.09 -0.96
CA SER A 451 29.21 3.99 -0.71
C SER A 451 30.34 4.01 -1.73
N GLN A 452 30.06 4.34 -2.99
CA GLN A 452 31.11 4.58 -3.99
C GLN A 452 32.01 5.75 -3.57
N TYR A 453 31.46 6.83 -2.99
CA TYR A 453 32.29 7.92 -2.45
C TYR A 453 33.23 7.44 -1.34
N PHE A 454 32.75 6.66 -0.36
CA PHE A 454 33.63 6.17 0.72
C PHE A 454 34.71 5.19 0.25
N ASP A 455 34.39 4.24 -0.63
CA ASP A 455 35.39 3.28 -1.11
C ASP A 455 36.38 3.90 -2.13
N VAL A 456 35.97 4.89 -2.93
CA VAL A 456 36.82 5.50 -3.98
C VAL A 456 37.59 6.73 -3.50
N VAL A 457 36.99 7.57 -2.65
CA VAL A 457 37.55 8.88 -2.26
C VAL A 457 38.15 8.86 -0.85
N VAL A 458 37.52 8.14 0.09
CA VAL A 458 37.89 8.18 1.52
C VAL A 458 38.75 6.99 1.95
N GLY A 459 38.51 5.79 1.41
CA GLY A 459 39.25 4.56 1.72
C GLY A 459 38.90 3.90 3.06
N VAL A 460 37.76 4.23 3.66
CA VAL A 460 37.35 3.83 5.04
C VAL A 460 36.23 2.77 5.06
N GLY A 461 35.81 2.26 3.90
CA GLY A 461 34.78 1.23 3.78
C GLY A 461 35.27 -0.21 4.05
N CYS A 462 34.36 -1.17 3.88
CA CYS A 462 34.64 -2.60 3.91
C CYS A 462 34.23 -3.19 2.55
N PRO A 463 35.12 -3.22 1.54
CA PRO A 463 34.69 -3.41 0.16
C PRO A 463 34.08 -4.80 -0.14
N TYR A 464 34.40 -5.83 0.68
CA TYR A 464 33.68 -7.11 0.69
C TYR A 464 32.16 -6.92 0.89
N MET A 465 31.78 -6.09 1.87
CA MET A 465 30.39 -5.78 2.18
C MET A 465 29.75 -4.90 1.10
N THR A 466 30.52 -3.99 0.49
CA THR A 466 30.07 -3.21 -0.67
C THR A 466 29.80 -4.12 -1.88
N LEU A 467 30.67 -5.09 -2.17
CA LEU A 467 30.50 -6.05 -3.25
C LEU A 467 29.28 -6.97 -3.01
N TRP A 468 29.11 -7.47 -1.79
CA TRP A 468 27.92 -8.21 -1.36
C TRP A 468 26.64 -7.38 -1.54
N GLY A 469 26.65 -6.11 -1.12
CA GLY A 469 25.51 -5.20 -1.27
C GLY A 469 25.21 -4.85 -2.72
N ALA A 470 26.24 -4.64 -3.54
CA ALA A 470 26.10 -4.41 -4.97
C ALA A 470 25.50 -5.63 -5.69
N ALA A 471 25.95 -6.84 -5.36
CA ALA A 471 25.38 -8.08 -5.88
C ALA A 471 23.92 -8.28 -5.45
N ARG A 472 23.60 -8.03 -4.17
CA ARG A 472 22.24 -8.07 -3.61
C ARG A 472 21.26 -7.12 -4.31
N LEU A 473 21.76 -5.99 -4.82
CA LEU A 473 21.00 -4.99 -5.58
C LEU A 473 21.15 -5.14 -7.12
N GLY A 474 21.76 -6.23 -7.60
CA GLY A 474 21.94 -6.52 -9.03
C GLY A 474 22.85 -5.55 -9.79
N ARG A 475 23.78 -4.88 -9.10
CA ARG A 475 24.64 -3.83 -9.65
C ARG A 475 25.97 -4.36 -10.19
N ILE A 476 25.88 -5.16 -11.24
CA ILE A 476 27.00 -5.67 -12.07
C ILE A 476 28.03 -4.57 -12.41
N ASP A 477 27.56 -3.37 -12.74
CA ASP A 477 28.37 -2.20 -13.06
C ASP A 477 29.18 -1.65 -11.87
N LEU A 478 28.79 -1.96 -10.63
CA LEU A 478 29.56 -1.67 -9.42
C LEU A 478 30.44 -2.85 -9.04
N CYS A 479 29.93 -4.08 -9.17
CA CYS A 479 30.69 -5.30 -8.90
C CYS A 479 31.97 -5.35 -9.77
N SER A 480 31.86 -4.97 -11.05
CA SER A 480 32.99 -4.84 -11.97
C SER A 480 34.00 -3.78 -11.49
N ARG A 481 33.55 -2.56 -11.19
CA ARG A 481 34.42 -1.46 -10.74
C ARG A 481 35.10 -1.72 -9.39
N LEU A 482 34.44 -2.46 -8.49
CA LEU A 482 35.04 -2.90 -7.22
C LEU A 482 36.13 -3.95 -7.46
N LEU A 483 35.90 -4.93 -8.35
CA LEU A 483 36.86 -5.98 -8.66
C LEU A 483 38.06 -5.48 -9.49
N GLU A 484 37.85 -4.49 -10.37
CA GLU A 484 38.92 -3.75 -11.06
C GLU A 484 39.82 -2.99 -10.08
N ARG A 485 39.24 -2.44 -9.00
CA ARG A 485 39.96 -1.66 -7.98
C ARG A 485 40.66 -2.54 -6.94
N TYR A 486 40.06 -3.68 -6.61
CA TYR A 486 40.48 -4.61 -5.57
C TYR A 486 40.46 -6.06 -6.08
N PRO A 487 41.37 -6.45 -6.99
CA PRO A 487 41.40 -7.78 -7.60
C PRO A 487 41.62 -8.92 -6.59
N GLU A 488 42.13 -8.62 -5.38
CA GLU A 488 42.30 -9.57 -4.29
C GLU A 488 40.99 -10.16 -3.75
N PHE A 489 39.82 -9.61 -4.08
CA PHE A 489 38.53 -10.26 -3.78
C PHE A 489 38.19 -11.39 -4.76
N ALA A 490 38.81 -11.43 -5.95
CA ALA A 490 38.55 -12.50 -6.94
C ALA A 490 38.96 -13.88 -6.44
N THR A 491 39.87 -13.96 -5.45
CA THR A 491 40.43 -15.20 -4.89
C THR A 491 39.97 -15.49 -3.46
N GLN A 492 39.10 -14.65 -2.88
CA GLN A 492 38.55 -14.85 -1.53
C GLN A 492 37.23 -15.60 -1.59
N THR A 493 37.08 -16.68 -0.81
CA THR A 493 35.81 -17.41 -0.74
C THR A 493 34.70 -16.55 -0.14
N MET A 494 33.72 -16.15 -0.95
CA MET A 494 32.56 -15.35 -0.54
C MET A 494 31.30 -16.20 -0.51
N ASN A 495 30.42 -15.99 0.47
CA ASN A 495 29.02 -16.41 0.36
C ASN A 495 28.23 -15.28 -0.32
N LEU A 496 27.54 -15.61 -1.43
CA LEU A 496 26.76 -14.64 -2.21
C LEU A 496 25.29 -15.05 -2.34
N ASP A 497 24.75 -15.76 -1.33
CA ASP A 497 23.33 -16.16 -1.28
C ASP A 497 22.37 -14.98 -1.50
N HIS A 498 22.76 -13.78 -1.05
CA HIS A 498 21.95 -12.56 -1.16
C HIS A 498 21.93 -11.95 -2.57
N ALA A 499 22.86 -12.33 -3.48
CA ALA A 499 22.75 -11.96 -4.89
C ALA A 499 21.46 -12.52 -5.54
N CYS A 500 20.88 -13.56 -4.94
CA CYS A 500 19.60 -14.13 -5.35
C CYS A 500 18.39 -13.25 -4.98
N GLU A 501 18.55 -12.20 -4.16
CA GLU A 501 17.45 -11.33 -3.71
C GLU A 501 16.93 -10.41 -4.83
N ALA A 502 17.81 -9.92 -5.70
CA ALA A 502 17.45 -9.09 -6.86
C ALA A 502 16.67 -9.84 -7.94
N GLY A 503 16.85 -11.16 -8.04
CA GLY A 503 16.24 -11.98 -9.09
C GLY A 503 16.87 -11.86 -10.49
N ASP A 504 17.96 -11.10 -10.62
CA ASP A 504 18.66 -10.88 -11.88
C ASP A 504 19.74 -11.95 -12.11
N VAL A 505 19.52 -12.81 -13.10
CA VAL A 505 20.42 -13.94 -13.44
C VAL A 505 21.77 -13.45 -13.97
N ALA A 506 21.81 -12.30 -14.66
CA ALA A 506 23.06 -11.77 -15.23
C ALA A 506 24.08 -11.41 -14.12
N VAL A 507 23.61 -11.18 -12.89
CA VAL A 507 24.44 -10.94 -11.71
C VAL A 507 25.12 -12.23 -11.26
N LEU A 508 24.37 -13.34 -11.26
CA LEU A 508 24.90 -14.66 -10.92
C LEU A 508 25.87 -15.16 -11.99
N GLU A 509 25.59 -14.88 -13.26
CA GLU A 509 26.50 -15.16 -14.38
C GLU A 509 27.76 -14.29 -14.36
N TRP A 510 27.64 -13.03 -13.94
CA TRP A 510 28.82 -12.19 -13.66
C TRP A 510 29.64 -12.76 -12.49
N ILE A 511 28.99 -13.21 -11.41
CA ILE A 511 29.66 -13.83 -10.25
C ILE A 511 30.40 -15.12 -10.68
N ASP A 512 29.71 -16.02 -11.36
CA ASP A 512 30.24 -17.29 -11.89
C ASP A 512 31.45 -17.06 -12.81
N LYS A 513 31.39 -16.02 -13.66
CA LYS A 513 32.46 -15.65 -14.60
C LYS A 513 33.70 -15.03 -13.94
N HIS A 514 33.56 -14.24 -12.88
CA HIS A 514 34.68 -13.44 -12.32
C HIS A 514 35.19 -13.92 -10.96
N LEU A 515 34.40 -14.70 -10.22
CA LEU A 515 34.75 -15.27 -8.92
C LEU A 515 34.83 -16.81 -8.96
N GLY A 516 34.09 -17.48 -9.86
CA GLY A 516 34.18 -18.92 -10.08
C GLY A 516 34.01 -19.74 -8.80
N GLU A 517 34.95 -20.65 -8.51
CA GLU A 517 34.93 -21.50 -7.30
C GLU A 517 35.03 -20.73 -5.97
N HIS A 518 35.43 -19.46 -6.01
CA HIS A 518 35.44 -18.59 -4.84
C HIS A 518 34.03 -18.04 -4.50
N ALA A 519 33.07 -18.09 -5.44
CA ALA A 519 31.67 -17.79 -5.15
C ALA A 519 30.92 -19.01 -4.62
N THR A 520 30.47 -18.94 -3.38
CA THR A 520 29.73 -20.02 -2.72
C THR A 520 28.26 -19.64 -2.50
N PHE A 521 27.39 -20.62 -2.71
CA PHE A 521 25.96 -20.55 -2.43
C PHE A 521 25.59 -21.68 -1.46
N SER A 522 24.75 -21.40 -0.48
CA SER A 522 24.20 -22.38 0.44
C SER A 522 22.74 -22.70 0.05
N LYS A 523 22.04 -23.52 0.85
CA LYS A 523 20.58 -23.66 0.69
C LYS A 523 19.83 -22.32 0.81
N MET A 524 20.44 -21.29 1.40
CA MET A 524 19.78 -20.00 1.61
C MET A 524 19.60 -19.22 0.31
N GLY A 525 20.53 -19.27 -0.65
CA GLY A 525 20.39 -18.56 -1.93
C GLY A 525 19.15 -19.01 -2.72
N VAL A 526 18.91 -20.32 -2.79
CA VAL A 526 17.71 -20.87 -3.44
C VAL A 526 16.42 -20.59 -2.63
N VAL A 527 16.49 -20.49 -1.30
CA VAL A 527 15.35 -20.08 -0.45
C VAL A 527 15.05 -18.57 -0.59
N ILE A 528 16.06 -17.71 -0.71
CA ILE A 528 15.92 -16.28 -1.00
C ILE A 528 15.28 -16.10 -2.39
N ALA A 529 15.82 -16.78 -3.41
CA ALA A 529 15.24 -16.78 -4.75
C ALA A 529 13.77 -17.23 -4.74
N ALA A 530 13.45 -18.28 -3.97
CA ALA A 530 12.09 -18.79 -3.86
C ALA A 530 11.14 -17.85 -3.10
N ARG A 531 11.63 -17.09 -2.11
CA ARG A 531 10.85 -16.04 -1.44
C ARG A 531 10.58 -14.85 -2.35
N GLY A 532 11.54 -14.48 -3.19
CA GLY A 532 11.38 -13.45 -4.22
C GLY A 532 10.49 -13.86 -5.40
N GLY A 533 10.27 -15.17 -5.61
CA GLY A 533 9.54 -15.70 -6.77
C GLY A 533 10.40 -15.81 -8.03
N HIS A 534 11.72 -15.73 -7.87
CA HIS A 534 12.71 -15.56 -8.93
C HIS A 534 13.01 -16.87 -9.66
N LEU A 535 12.01 -17.40 -10.37
CA LEU A 535 12.10 -18.65 -11.12
C LEU A 535 13.35 -18.76 -12.02
N PRO A 536 13.79 -17.73 -12.77
CA PRO A 536 15.03 -17.81 -13.55
C PRO A 536 16.28 -18.07 -12.70
N VAL A 537 16.38 -17.45 -11.52
CA VAL A 537 17.48 -17.71 -10.56
C VAL A 537 17.40 -19.12 -9.99
N VAL A 538 16.20 -19.60 -9.63
CA VAL A 538 16.03 -20.98 -9.14
C VAL A 538 16.41 -22.01 -10.22
N GLN A 539 16.07 -21.74 -11.49
CA GLN A 539 16.48 -22.56 -12.64
C GLN A 539 18.00 -22.55 -12.85
N TRP A 540 18.64 -21.38 -12.75
CA TRP A 540 20.08 -21.23 -12.87
C TRP A 540 20.86 -21.99 -11.78
N LEU A 541 20.44 -21.84 -10.52
CA LEU A 541 20.99 -22.58 -9.36
C LEU A 541 20.78 -24.10 -9.48
N HIS A 542 19.67 -24.53 -10.09
CA HIS A 542 19.38 -25.94 -10.34
C HIS A 542 20.28 -26.56 -11.40
N GLN A 543 20.49 -25.87 -12.54
CA GLN A 543 21.33 -26.35 -13.64
C GLN A 543 22.79 -26.59 -13.22
N ARG A 544 23.32 -25.73 -12.34
CA ARG A 544 24.70 -25.82 -11.83
C ARG A 544 24.86 -26.68 -10.57
N VAL A 545 23.77 -27.19 -9.98
CA VAL A 545 23.75 -28.03 -8.76
C VAL A 545 24.45 -27.37 -7.55
N LEU A 546 24.48 -26.03 -7.50
CA LEU A 546 25.28 -25.26 -6.53
C LEU A 546 24.75 -25.31 -5.08
N THR A 547 23.52 -25.77 -4.87
CA THR A 547 22.85 -25.68 -3.56
C THR A 547 22.11 -26.98 -3.21
N PRO A 548 22.08 -27.40 -1.93
CA PRO A 548 21.31 -28.55 -1.49
C PRO A 548 19.82 -28.19 -1.35
N TRP A 549 18.97 -29.03 -1.94
CA TRP A 549 17.53 -28.80 -2.07
C TRP A 549 16.76 -29.31 -0.84
N SER A 550 15.61 -28.70 -0.55
CA SER A 550 14.74 -29.13 0.55
C SER A 550 13.29 -28.64 0.39
N LYS A 551 12.38 -29.23 1.18
CA LYS A 551 10.95 -28.87 1.26
C LYS A 551 10.70 -27.40 1.59
N GLU A 552 11.63 -26.77 2.30
CA GLU A 552 11.59 -25.34 2.67
C GLU A 552 11.44 -24.42 1.45
N ILE A 553 12.01 -24.81 0.30
CA ILE A 553 11.97 -24.04 -0.95
C ILE A 553 10.53 -23.97 -1.49
N MET A 554 9.81 -25.10 -1.50
CA MET A 554 8.41 -25.15 -1.95
C MET A 554 7.45 -24.60 -0.89
N ASP A 555 7.75 -24.77 0.41
CA ASP A 555 6.99 -24.16 1.52
C ASP A 555 7.03 -22.62 1.43
N VAL A 556 8.19 -22.02 1.18
CA VAL A 556 8.36 -20.57 1.07
C VAL A 556 7.79 -20.02 -0.26
N ALA A 557 7.97 -20.73 -1.38
CA ALA A 557 7.32 -20.35 -2.64
C ALA A 557 5.78 -20.37 -2.54
N ALA A 558 5.21 -21.27 -1.72
CA ALA A 558 3.78 -21.32 -1.44
C ALA A 558 3.31 -20.17 -0.54
N GLU A 559 4.04 -19.90 0.54
CA GLU A 559 3.80 -18.80 1.46
C GLU A 559 3.67 -17.44 0.74
N GLU A 560 4.60 -17.13 -0.15
CA GLU A 560 4.62 -15.85 -0.87
C GLU A 560 3.77 -15.82 -2.16
N GLY A 561 3.08 -16.92 -2.49
CA GLY A 561 2.09 -16.97 -3.58
C GLY A 561 2.65 -17.27 -4.98
N HIS A 562 3.91 -17.70 -5.09
CA HIS A 562 4.67 -17.83 -6.35
C HIS A 562 4.32 -19.10 -7.13
N LEU A 563 3.07 -19.21 -7.58
CA LEU A 563 2.50 -20.40 -8.21
C LEU A 563 3.31 -20.95 -9.41
N ALA A 564 3.84 -20.08 -10.27
CA ALA A 564 4.64 -20.52 -11.43
C ALA A 564 5.95 -21.20 -11.02
N LEU A 565 6.62 -20.68 -9.98
CA LEU A 565 7.79 -21.32 -9.39
C LEU A 565 7.41 -22.64 -8.71
N LEU A 566 6.30 -22.66 -7.98
CA LEU A 566 5.81 -23.84 -7.27
C LEU A 566 5.47 -25.00 -8.24
N GLN A 567 4.82 -24.67 -9.36
CA GLN A 567 4.58 -25.60 -10.47
C GLN A 567 5.88 -26.15 -11.06
N TRP A 568 6.85 -25.27 -11.38
CA TRP A 568 8.14 -25.70 -11.90
C TRP A 568 8.89 -26.61 -10.90
N LEU A 569 8.91 -26.26 -9.61
CA LEU A 569 9.48 -27.09 -8.54
C LEU A 569 8.79 -28.46 -8.47
N HIS A 570 7.47 -28.54 -8.63
CA HIS A 570 6.74 -29.81 -8.61
C HIS A 570 7.09 -30.72 -9.79
N GLU A 571 7.32 -30.16 -10.97
CA GLU A 571 7.71 -30.91 -12.18
C GLU A 571 9.18 -31.36 -12.15
N HIS A 572 10.07 -30.57 -11.54
CA HIS A 572 11.53 -30.75 -11.66
C HIS A 572 12.22 -31.26 -10.38
N ARG A 573 11.55 -31.26 -9.22
CA ARG A 573 12.10 -31.70 -7.91
C ARG A 573 11.28 -32.82 -7.28
N SER A 574 11.94 -33.72 -6.55
CA SER A 574 11.31 -34.85 -5.87
C SER A 574 11.10 -34.62 -4.36
N GLU A 575 11.71 -33.57 -3.80
CA GLU A 575 11.62 -33.23 -2.38
C GLU A 575 10.17 -32.94 -1.93
N GLY A 576 9.34 -32.37 -2.81
CA GLY A 576 7.97 -31.94 -2.50
C GLY A 576 7.92 -30.77 -1.50
N CYS A 577 6.82 -30.67 -0.75
CA CYS A 577 6.63 -29.68 0.31
C CYS A 577 6.43 -30.34 1.68
N SER A 578 6.17 -29.53 2.70
CA SER A 578 5.56 -29.96 3.94
C SER A 578 4.15 -29.36 4.09
N LYS A 579 3.45 -29.72 5.16
CA LYS A 579 2.15 -29.11 5.51
C LYS A 579 2.23 -27.58 5.66
N LYS A 580 3.42 -27.04 5.94
CA LYS A 580 3.67 -25.59 6.00
C LYS A 580 3.32 -24.88 4.69
N ALA A 581 3.52 -25.50 3.52
CA ALA A 581 3.16 -24.87 2.25
C ALA A 581 1.69 -24.41 2.23
N MET A 582 0.77 -25.29 2.62
CA MET A 582 -0.66 -24.96 2.64
C MET A 582 -1.06 -24.15 3.88
N ASP A 583 -0.44 -24.41 5.05
CA ASP A 583 -0.68 -23.62 6.27
C ASP A 583 -0.28 -22.13 6.09
N SER A 584 0.94 -21.87 5.58
CA SER A 584 1.45 -20.51 5.32
C SER A 584 0.74 -19.84 4.14
N ALA A 585 0.43 -20.57 3.05
CA ALA A 585 -0.31 -20.02 1.92
C ALA A 585 -1.73 -19.59 2.33
N ALA A 586 -2.40 -20.35 3.20
CA ALA A 586 -3.68 -19.95 3.80
C ALA A 586 -3.54 -18.69 4.66
N ALA A 587 -2.51 -18.62 5.52
CA ALA A 587 -2.25 -17.48 6.40
C ALA A 587 -1.86 -16.18 5.67
N LYS A 588 -1.41 -16.25 4.41
CA LYS A 588 -1.17 -15.10 3.52
C LYS A 588 -2.22 -14.94 2.40
N ASN A 589 -3.40 -15.56 2.53
CA ASN A 589 -4.53 -15.49 1.60
C ASN A 589 -4.26 -15.94 0.15
N GLN A 590 -3.27 -16.82 -0.08
CA GLN A 590 -2.81 -17.22 -1.42
C GLN A 590 -3.75 -18.26 -2.08
N HIS A 591 -5.00 -17.87 -2.36
CA HIS A 591 -6.07 -18.74 -2.86
C HIS A 591 -5.66 -19.66 -4.03
N HIS A 592 -5.01 -19.09 -5.04
CA HIS A 592 -4.54 -19.80 -6.24
C HIS A 592 -3.48 -20.86 -5.91
N VAL A 593 -2.60 -20.60 -4.93
CA VAL A 593 -1.64 -21.60 -4.42
C VAL A 593 -2.33 -22.68 -3.60
N VAL A 594 -3.24 -22.31 -2.68
CA VAL A 594 -3.94 -23.29 -1.83
C VAL A 594 -4.79 -24.25 -2.67
N GLN A 595 -5.52 -23.74 -3.67
CA GLN A 595 -6.27 -24.56 -4.62
C GLN A 595 -5.36 -25.47 -5.46
N TRP A 596 -4.22 -24.95 -5.93
CA TRP A 596 -3.26 -25.76 -6.69
C TRP A 596 -2.63 -26.85 -5.83
N LEU A 597 -2.20 -26.54 -4.59
CA LEU A 597 -1.64 -27.50 -3.65
C LEU A 597 -2.66 -28.60 -3.33
N HIS A 598 -3.92 -28.24 -3.06
CA HIS A 598 -4.99 -29.21 -2.82
C HIS A 598 -5.23 -30.16 -4.01
N THR A 599 -5.08 -29.66 -5.23
CA THR A 599 -5.34 -30.43 -6.46
C THR A 599 -4.16 -31.32 -6.87
N ASN A 600 -2.91 -30.91 -6.58
CA ASN A 600 -1.70 -31.54 -7.13
C ASN A 600 -0.74 -32.12 -6.08
N ARG A 601 -0.97 -31.89 -4.77
CA ARG A 601 -0.14 -32.39 -3.65
C ARG A 601 -0.98 -33.19 -2.66
N SER A 602 -0.34 -34.14 -1.97
CA SER A 602 -0.99 -35.05 -1.02
C SER A 602 -0.60 -34.80 0.44
N GLU A 603 0.32 -33.86 0.70
CA GLU A 603 0.79 -33.50 2.04
C GLU A 603 -0.32 -32.91 2.94
N GLY A 604 -1.30 -32.24 2.35
CA GLY A 604 -2.39 -31.55 3.06
C GLY A 604 -1.92 -30.34 3.88
N CYS A 605 -2.71 -29.95 4.88
CA CYS A 605 -2.38 -28.88 5.83
C CYS A 605 -2.41 -29.39 7.28
N THR A 606 -2.44 -28.49 8.26
CA THR A 606 -2.84 -28.78 9.64
C THR A 606 -4.02 -27.88 10.04
N THR A 607 -4.44 -27.94 11.30
CA THR A 607 -5.37 -26.93 11.87
C THR A 607 -4.81 -25.51 11.80
N ARG A 608 -3.52 -25.32 11.50
CA ARG A 608 -2.90 -23.99 11.35
C ARG A 608 -3.44 -23.24 10.15
N ALA A 609 -3.68 -23.89 9.01
CA ALA A 609 -4.33 -23.26 7.85
C ALA A 609 -5.60 -22.48 8.24
N MET A 610 -6.53 -23.11 8.98
CA MET A 610 -7.74 -22.42 9.45
C MET A 610 -7.46 -21.46 10.63
N ASN A 611 -6.62 -21.84 11.61
CA ASN A 611 -6.33 -20.99 12.77
C ASN A 611 -5.62 -19.68 12.41
N ASP A 612 -4.64 -19.74 11.53
CA ASP A 612 -3.79 -18.62 11.15
C ASP A 612 -4.51 -17.77 10.06
N ALA A 613 -5.31 -18.36 9.17
CA ALA A 613 -6.23 -17.60 8.29
C ALA A 613 -7.37 -16.91 9.07
N ALA A 614 -7.90 -17.52 10.13
CA ALA A 614 -8.88 -16.89 11.03
C ALA A 614 -8.26 -15.68 11.74
N ALA A 615 -7.03 -15.82 12.23
CA ALA A 615 -6.28 -14.75 12.87
C ALA A 615 -5.94 -13.59 11.92
N ALA A 616 -5.87 -13.82 10.60
CA ALA A 616 -5.65 -12.80 9.58
C ALA A 616 -6.93 -12.25 8.94
N GLY A 617 -8.12 -12.70 9.39
CA GLY A 617 -9.41 -12.21 8.91
C GLY A 617 -9.83 -12.73 7.54
N HIS A 618 -9.16 -13.77 7.03
CA HIS A 618 -9.32 -14.26 5.66
C HIS A 618 -10.57 -15.16 5.50
N LEU A 619 -11.75 -14.55 5.57
CA LEU A 619 -13.04 -15.24 5.56
C LEU A 619 -13.24 -16.13 4.31
N GLU A 620 -12.92 -15.65 3.11
CA GLU A 620 -13.08 -16.44 1.87
C GLU A 620 -12.15 -17.67 1.84
N MET A 621 -10.90 -17.52 2.29
CA MET A 621 -9.96 -18.63 2.43
C MET A 621 -10.47 -19.63 3.46
N LEU A 622 -11.01 -19.16 4.59
CA LEU A 622 -11.50 -20.03 5.66
C LEU A 622 -12.79 -20.76 5.27
N GLN A 623 -13.69 -20.12 4.52
CA GLN A 623 -14.84 -20.76 3.86
C GLN A 623 -14.39 -21.84 2.87
N TRP A 624 -13.39 -21.52 2.03
CA TRP A 624 -12.86 -22.48 1.06
C TRP A 624 -12.20 -23.69 1.77
N LEU A 625 -11.38 -23.46 2.80
CA LEU A 625 -10.80 -24.52 3.61
C LEU A 625 -11.87 -25.38 4.27
N HIS A 626 -12.88 -24.76 4.91
CA HIS A 626 -13.99 -25.49 5.55
C HIS A 626 -14.75 -26.41 4.57
N ALA A 627 -14.92 -25.97 3.31
CA ALA A 627 -15.63 -26.74 2.28
C ALA A 627 -14.78 -27.80 1.56
N ASN A 628 -13.44 -27.78 1.69
CA ASN A 628 -12.52 -28.63 0.91
C ASN A 628 -11.46 -29.38 1.75
N ARG A 629 -11.37 -29.15 3.07
CA ARG A 629 -10.37 -29.73 3.98
C ARG A 629 -11.01 -30.24 5.29
N ASP A 630 -10.72 -31.50 5.63
CA ASP A 630 -11.20 -32.14 6.85
C ASP A 630 -10.37 -31.80 8.10
N GLU A 631 -9.18 -31.21 7.95
CA GLU A 631 -8.26 -30.93 9.09
C GLU A 631 -8.86 -30.02 10.18
N GLY A 632 -9.86 -29.19 9.86
CA GLY A 632 -10.56 -28.34 10.83
C GLY A 632 -9.72 -27.22 11.45
N CYS A 633 -10.16 -26.69 12.60
CA CYS A 633 -9.46 -25.66 13.35
C CYS A 633 -9.32 -26.05 14.83
N THR A 634 -8.91 -25.10 15.69
CA THR A 634 -8.99 -25.24 17.15
C THR A 634 -9.54 -23.95 17.76
N VAL A 635 -9.76 -23.90 19.08
CA VAL A 635 -10.17 -22.68 19.81
C VAL A 635 -9.31 -21.44 19.50
N ASN A 636 -8.06 -21.64 19.06
CA ASN A 636 -7.17 -20.56 18.64
C ASN A 636 -7.69 -19.77 17.42
N ALA A 637 -8.50 -20.38 16.55
CA ALA A 637 -9.13 -19.68 15.44
C ALA A 637 -10.06 -18.57 15.94
N MET A 638 -11.01 -18.90 16.82
CA MET A 638 -11.89 -17.90 17.43
C MET A 638 -11.13 -16.96 18.36
N ASN A 639 -10.26 -17.47 19.24
CA ASN A 639 -9.54 -16.64 20.21
C ASN A 639 -8.71 -15.54 19.52
N ARG A 640 -8.05 -15.85 18.38
CA ARG A 640 -7.27 -14.87 17.62
C ARG A 640 -8.12 -14.01 16.69
N ALA A 641 -9.16 -14.56 16.06
CA ALA A 641 -10.11 -13.74 15.31
C ALA A 641 -10.77 -12.68 16.22
N ALA A 642 -11.08 -13.02 17.46
CA ALA A 642 -11.57 -12.09 18.47
C ALA A 642 -10.51 -11.05 18.87
N GLY A 643 -9.29 -11.50 19.14
CA GLY A 643 -8.15 -10.62 19.46
C GLY A 643 -7.81 -9.62 18.35
N ASN A 644 -8.17 -9.89 17.09
CA ASN A 644 -7.87 -9.03 15.94
C ASN A 644 -9.11 -8.36 15.32
N GLY A 645 -10.27 -8.41 15.98
CA GLY A 645 -11.48 -7.68 15.55
C GLY A 645 -12.23 -8.31 14.37
N HIS A 646 -12.00 -9.59 14.06
CA HIS A 646 -12.52 -10.25 12.87
C HIS A 646 -13.92 -10.86 13.11
N LEU A 647 -14.89 -10.00 13.42
CA LEU A 647 -16.27 -10.39 13.77
C LEU A 647 -16.93 -11.31 12.72
N ALA A 648 -16.76 -11.04 11.43
CA ALA A 648 -17.33 -11.88 10.36
C ALA A 648 -16.73 -13.31 10.32
N VAL A 649 -15.47 -13.47 10.73
CA VAL A 649 -14.82 -14.78 10.88
C VAL A 649 -15.35 -15.51 12.12
N LEU A 650 -15.58 -14.79 13.23
CA LEU A 650 -16.21 -15.37 14.42
C LEU A 650 -17.62 -15.88 14.13
N GLN A 651 -18.45 -15.07 13.46
CA GLN A 651 -19.80 -15.44 13.05
C GLN A 651 -19.81 -16.69 12.16
N PHE A 652 -18.92 -16.75 11.17
CA PHE A 652 -18.78 -17.93 10.33
C PHE A 652 -18.34 -19.17 11.12
N LEU A 653 -17.28 -19.06 11.93
CA LEU A 653 -16.78 -20.17 12.74
C LEU A 653 -17.86 -20.67 13.72
N HIS A 654 -18.64 -19.77 14.33
CA HIS A 654 -19.69 -20.13 15.27
C HIS A 654 -20.87 -20.85 14.62
N ALA A 655 -21.23 -20.47 13.38
CA ALA A 655 -22.31 -21.12 12.64
C ALA A 655 -21.90 -22.46 12.00
N ASN A 656 -20.59 -22.71 11.77
CA ASN A 656 -20.11 -23.84 10.94
C ASN A 656 -19.08 -24.77 11.62
N ARG A 657 -18.56 -24.42 12.81
CA ARG A 657 -17.56 -25.21 13.57
C ARG A 657 -17.99 -25.41 15.02
N ALA A 658 -17.62 -26.54 15.60
CA ALA A 658 -18.02 -26.94 16.96
C ALA A 658 -16.96 -26.61 18.01
N GLU A 659 -15.73 -26.33 17.59
CA GLU A 659 -14.55 -26.13 18.45
C GLU A 659 -14.69 -24.97 19.44
N GLY A 660 -15.47 -23.93 19.09
CA GLY A 660 -15.75 -22.80 19.97
C GLY A 660 -14.53 -21.92 20.29
N CYS A 661 -14.61 -21.21 21.41
CA CYS A 661 -13.56 -20.34 21.93
C CYS A 661 -13.26 -20.67 23.41
N THR A 662 -12.40 -19.89 24.04
CA THR A 662 -12.27 -19.86 25.51
C THR A 662 -12.41 -18.41 26.02
N SER A 663 -12.37 -18.20 27.33
CA SER A 663 -12.35 -16.86 27.95
C SER A 663 -11.23 -15.94 27.42
N GLU A 664 -10.18 -16.53 26.84
CA GLU A 664 -9.10 -15.84 26.14
C GLU A 664 -9.60 -15.03 24.93
N ALA A 665 -10.67 -15.44 24.24
CA ALA A 665 -11.27 -14.64 23.15
C ALA A 665 -11.76 -13.28 23.67
N MET A 666 -12.50 -13.29 24.79
CA MET A 666 -12.94 -12.07 25.46
C MET A 666 -11.74 -11.27 25.97
N ARG A 667 -10.77 -11.93 26.61
CA ARG A 667 -9.59 -11.25 27.17
C ARG A 667 -8.74 -10.55 26.10
N LEU A 668 -8.57 -11.17 24.92
CA LEU A 668 -7.82 -10.59 23.80
C LEU A 668 -8.61 -9.47 23.09
N ALA A 669 -9.91 -9.66 22.84
CA ALA A 669 -10.76 -8.61 22.28
C ALA A 669 -10.79 -7.36 23.19
N ALA A 670 -10.84 -7.58 24.51
CA ALA A 670 -10.75 -6.52 25.52
C ALA A 670 -9.38 -5.85 25.60
N ALA A 671 -8.29 -6.61 25.38
CA ALA A 671 -6.93 -6.08 25.38
C ALA A 671 -6.62 -5.19 24.16
N ASN A 672 -7.30 -5.43 23.02
CA ASN A 672 -7.00 -4.80 21.73
C ASN A 672 -8.09 -3.82 21.24
N GLY A 673 -9.17 -3.62 22.00
CA GLY A 673 -10.16 -2.56 21.74
C GLY A 673 -11.42 -2.97 20.96
N HIS A 674 -11.65 -4.27 20.74
CA HIS A 674 -12.74 -4.79 19.91
C HIS A 674 -14.06 -4.96 20.68
N LEU A 675 -14.75 -3.85 20.96
CA LEU A 675 -16.01 -3.82 21.72
C LEU A 675 -17.17 -4.53 21.00
N ASP A 676 -17.22 -4.44 19.67
CA ASP A 676 -18.22 -5.12 18.83
C ASP A 676 -18.11 -6.65 18.95
N VAL A 677 -16.89 -7.16 18.90
CA VAL A 677 -16.55 -8.57 19.15
C VAL A 677 -16.92 -8.99 20.57
N LEU A 678 -16.65 -8.16 21.58
CA LEU A 678 -17.02 -8.47 22.97
C LEU A 678 -18.52 -8.58 23.18
N ILE A 679 -19.30 -7.63 22.65
CA ILE A 679 -20.77 -7.65 22.71
C ILE A 679 -21.27 -8.93 22.05
N TRP A 680 -20.85 -9.18 20.81
CA TRP A 680 -21.31 -10.35 20.06
C TRP A 680 -20.92 -11.68 20.73
N LEU A 681 -19.69 -11.81 21.24
CA LEU A 681 -19.27 -13.00 21.99
C LEU A 681 -20.08 -13.18 23.28
N HIS A 682 -20.38 -12.12 24.03
CA HIS A 682 -21.18 -12.21 25.25
C HIS A 682 -22.64 -12.62 24.99
N GLU A 683 -23.21 -12.19 23.86
CA GLU A 683 -24.56 -12.58 23.43
C GLU A 683 -24.64 -14.02 22.90
N HIS A 684 -23.59 -14.51 22.22
CA HIS A 684 -23.63 -15.76 21.45
C HIS A 684 -22.80 -16.91 22.04
N ARG A 685 -21.97 -16.68 23.07
CA ARG A 685 -21.13 -17.70 23.73
C ARG A 685 -21.43 -17.81 25.22
N SER A 686 -21.22 -19.02 25.75
CA SER A 686 -21.38 -19.36 27.17
C SER A 686 -20.10 -19.11 27.99
N GLU A 687 -18.98 -18.95 27.28
CA GLU A 687 -17.63 -18.85 27.80
C GLU A 687 -17.43 -17.51 28.52
N GLN A 688 -17.53 -17.55 29.85
CA GLN A 688 -17.51 -16.36 30.71
C GLN A 688 -16.15 -15.65 30.63
N TRP A 689 -16.17 -14.32 30.62
CA TRP A 689 -14.96 -13.51 30.77
C TRP A 689 -14.52 -13.48 32.24
N THR A 690 -13.21 -13.41 32.48
CA THR A 690 -12.63 -13.36 33.85
C THR A 690 -12.25 -11.92 34.23
N PRO A 691 -12.04 -11.58 35.52
CA PRO A 691 -11.65 -10.22 35.92
C PRO A 691 -10.38 -9.69 35.23
N GLU A 692 -9.46 -10.55 34.80
CA GLU A 692 -8.29 -10.20 33.98
C GLU A 692 -8.65 -9.59 32.61
N THR A 693 -9.90 -9.75 32.16
CA THR A 693 -10.47 -9.08 30.97
C THR A 693 -10.58 -7.58 31.21
N VAL A 694 -11.07 -7.18 32.40
CA VAL A 694 -11.11 -5.77 32.81
C VAL A 694 -9.69 -5.25 33.07
N ASP A 695 -8.82 -6.04 33.70
CA ASP A 695 -7.40 -5.70 33.86
C ASP A 695 -6.73 -5.40 32.51
N SER A 696 -7.02 -6.23 31.48
CA SER A 696 -6.44 -6.11 30.13
C SER A 696 -6.96 -4.88 29.38
N ALA A 697 -8.26 -4.59 29.46
CA ALA A 697 -8.84 -3.37 28.88
C ALA A 697 -8.36 -2.09 29.60
N ALA A 698 -8.20 -2.16 30.93
CA ALA A 698 -7.75 -1.06 31.76
C ALA A 698 -6.27 -0.71 31.51
N ALA A 699 -5.40 -1.71 31.28
CA ALA A 699 -4.00 -1.50 30.93
C ALA A 699 -3.81 -0.81 29.58
N ASN A 700 -4.62 -1.17 28.58
CA ASN A 700 -4.51 -0.67 27.20
C ASN A 700 -5.36 0.58 26.91
N GLY A 701 -6.05 1.14 27.91
CA GLY A 701 -6.77 2.41 27.77
C GLY A 701 -8.18 2.31 27.18
N HIS A 702 -8.75 1.12 27.04
CA HIS A 702 -10.03 0.88 26.38
C HIS A 702 -11.24 1.21 27.27
N LEU A 703 -11.42 2.50 27.60
CA LEU A 703 -12.44 3.00 28.51
C LEU A 703 -13.87 2.56 28.17
N ALA A 704 -14.23 2.50 26.89
CA ALA A 704 -15.57 2.04 26.46
C ALA A 704 -15.81 0.56 26.84
N ILE A 705 -14.78 -0.28 26.70
CA ILE A 705 -14.81 -1.69 27.10
C ILE A 705 -14.87 -1.83 28.62
N VAL A 706 -14.08 -1.04 29.37
CA VAL A 706 -14.14 -1.05 30.84
C VAL A 706 -15.54 -0.64 31.33
N LYS A 707 -16.14 0.42 30.77
CA LYS A 707 -17.52 0.84 31.07
C LYS A 707 -18.53 -0.28 30.80
N TRP A 708 -18.41 -0.98 29.68
CA TRP A 708 -19.33 -2.03 29.26
C TRP A 708 -19.18 -3.34 30.07
N LEU A 709 -17.95 -3.80 30.33
CA LEU A 709 -17.71 -5.00 31.16
C LEU A 709 -18.28 -4.80 32.57
N LEU A 710 -18.03 -3.63 33.17
CA LEU A 710 -18.53 -3.27 34.50
C LEU A 710 -20.07 -3.12 34.55
N SER A 711 -20.74 -2.81 33.44
CA SER A 711 -22.21 -2.81 33.37
C SER A 711 -22.79 -4.21 33.17
N CYS A 712 -22.03 -5.14 32.57
CA CYS A 712 -22.50 -6.51 32.30
C CYS A 712 -22.38 -7.45 33.51
N ARG A 713 -21.35 -7.32 34.36
CA ARG A 713 -21.27 -8.07 35.63
C ARG A 713 -20.59 -7.30 36.78
N PRO A 714 -21.12 -7.38 38.01
CA PRO A 714 -20.52 -6.80 39.21
C PRO A 714 -19.41 -7.66 39.84
N GLU A 715 -18.91 -8.68 39.14
CA GLU A 715 -17.79 -9.56 39.59
C GLU A 715 -16.45 -8.81 39.67
N GLY A 716 -16.39 -7.61 39.08
CA GLY A 716 -15.35 -6.61 39.34
C GLY A 716 -14.09 -6.77 38.49
N PHE A 717 -12.98 -6.31 39.06
CA PHE A 717 -11.66 -6.24 38.45
C PHE A 717 -10.62 -6.64 39.51
N THR A 718 -9.45 -7.13 39.09
CA THR A 718 -8.40 -7.41 40.09
C THR A 718 -7.69 -6.12 40.46
N SER A 719 -6.97 -6.09 41.59
CA SER A 719 -6.14 -4.93 41.95
C SER A 719 -5.04 -4.62 40.91
N ARG A 720 -4.84 -5.45 39.87
CA ARG A 720 -4.00 -5.12 38.72
C ARG A 720 -4.65 -4.08 37.80
N ALA A 721 -5.97 -4.07 37.59
CA ALA A 721 -6.61 -3.10 36.68
C ALA A 721 -6.28 -1.65 37.07
N LEU A 722 -6.44 -1.29 38.35
CA LEU A 722 -6.14 0.05 38.84
C LEU A 722 -4.64 0.35 38.73
N ARG A 723 -3.76 -0.54 39.20
CA ARG A 723 -2.30 -0.36 39.10
C ARG A 723 -1.80 -0.22 37.66
N GLN A 724 -2.37 -0.97 36.72
CA GLN A 724 -1.99 -0.89 35.31
C GLN A 724 -2.55 0.35 34.62
N ALA A 725 -3.78 0.76 34.93
CA ALA A 725 -4.32 2.03 34.48
C ALA A 725 -3.52 3.23 35.02
N GLU A 726 -3.08 3.18 36.27
CA GLU A 726 -2.21 4.19 36.89
C GLU A 726 -0.82 4.24 36.22
N LEU A 727 -0.18 3.08 36.02
CA LEU A 727 1.12 2.96 35.36
C LEU A 727 1.12 3.56 33.94
N HIS A 728 0.05 3.29 33.18
CA HIS A 728 -0.13 3.79 31.81
C HIS A 728 -0.88 5.14 31.75
N LYS A 729 -1.17 5.76 32.91
CA LYS A 729 -1.76 7.10 33.07
C LYS A 729 -3.18 7.27 32.50
N HIS A 730 -3.98 6.21 32.46
CA HIS A 730 -5.37 6.20 31.97
C HIS A 730 -6.34 6.82 32.98
N VAL A 731 -6.26 8.15 33.18
CA VAL A 731 -6.94 8.89 34.27
C VAL A 731 -8.44 8.59 34.38
N GLU A 732 -9.19 8.57 33.27
CA GLU A 732 -10.63 8.27 33.29
C GLU A 732 -10.93 6.83 33.72
N ILE A 733 -10.07 5.87 33.37
CA ILE A 733 -10.20 4.48 33.80
C ILE A 733 -9.90 4.38 35.30
N CYS A 734 -8.85 5.03 35.80
CA CYS A 734 -8.58 5.09 37.24
C CYS A 734 -9.75 5.70 38.02
N ALA A 735 -10.36 6.77 37.50
CA ALA A 735 -11.52 7.41 38.11
C ALA A 735 -12.79 6.54 38.05
N LEU A 736 -12.95 5.71 37.01
CA LEU A 736 -14.05 4.75 36.89
C LEU A 736 -13.87 3.55 37.84
N LEU A 737 -12.68 2.95 37.86
CA LEU A 737 -12.37 1.79 38.71
C LEU A 737 -12.50 2.14 40.20
N ARG A 738 -11.93 3.27 40.66
CA ARG A 738 -12.07 3.74 42.06
C ARG A 738 -13.51 4.09 42.47
N ARG A 739 -14.45 4.25 41.52
CA ARG A 739 -15.89 4.39 41.80
C ARG A 739 -16.63 3.06 41.92
N HIS A 740 -15.97 1.94 41.63
CA HIS A 740 -16.53 0.58 41.69
C HIS A 740 -15.74 -0.35 42.63
N GLU A 741 -14.59 0.10 43.12
CA GLU A 741 -13.91 -0.40 44.32
C GLU A 741 -14.87 -0.29 45.52
N ARG A 742 -15.00 -1.36 46.31
CA ARG A 742 -15.91 -1.51 47.46
C ARG A 742 -15.16 -1.96 48.70
#